data_AF-A0A7X9B208-F1
#
_entry.id   AF-A0A7X9B208-F1
#
_cell.length_a   1.000
_cell.length_b   1.000
_cell.length_c   1.000
_cell.angle_alpha   90.00
_cell.angle_beta   90.00
_cell.angle_gamma   90.00
#
_symmetry.space_group_name_H-M   'P 1'
#
loop_
_entity.id
_entity.type
_entity.pdbx_description
1 polymer ?
#
loop_
_entity_poly.entity_id
_entity_poly.type
_entity_poly.pdbx_seq_one_letter_code
_entity_poly.pdbx_strand_id
1 'polypeptide(L)'
;WWVDRTSGVLTYRPMPGETPENTEMIGACRKELLRLQGDAEVGLWVEHIQFRNLSFRHCDWSLGPTGYTGPQAAPGIGQAITVGNGARRVTFCDCEITQCGSYGIAFRDGAAHCVVERCHFHDLGGGGVLIGEDRRAVTGTDDKATQHITVHNNLMHALGRTYPSAVGVWVAQAHNNRITHNEICDLYYSAVSVGWTWGYGANFTHDNLVENNHFHNIGQGLLSDMGAVYTLGVSPGTVVRGNHIHHIWAYSYGGWGLYTDEGSTGILFENNLVHHTKSAGFHQHYGRDNILRNNILAFSPYGQIQRSRQEEHNSFILERCIILQQPGWPFLISNWSNGNFVLQNNLYWDGTEEPESFDDLSLAEWQAKGRDKGSLLADPLFVAADKGDFRLRPDSPALRLGFQPFDVSQAGLIGDAWRAKAAAVSAVIPQLEEWKDARPPESTIIKGDFSCDFEGLAPGTLPRQIRPAGATAPAQVVVTDEEAASGSRSLKLWDAANLQRSFYPYVYLDLKLRPAKTRVAFSLRFDAKANFWVEGRTRGEKYHAGPSLRFYGDGRVVAGRTPLAATLPADSWIRVEINMDLRPGSPATYDLALTPAGLATSHFRALPFIAKEFNSLNWLGFISDANHETIAYLDDLEVKLLP
;
A
#
# COMPACT_ATOMS: atom_id res chain seq x y z
N TRP A 1 18.91 -0.55 32.01
CA TRP A 1 19.15 0.29 33.21
C TRP A 1 17.84 0.96 33.60
N TRP A 2 17.76 1.54 34.80
CA TRP A 2 16.64 2.35 35.29
C TRP A 2 17.17 3.36 36.31
N VAL A 3 16.68 4.60 36.27
CA VAL A 3 17.05 5.65 37.24
C VAL A 3 15.84 5.95 38.11
N ASP A 4 15.97 5.70 39.42
CA ASP A 4 15.03 6.24 40.39
C ASP A 4 15.30 7.74 40.57
N ARG A 5 14.41 8.59 40.06
CA ARG A 5 14.58 10.03 40.19
C ARG A 5 14.38 10.54 41.63
N THR A 6 13.72 9.78 42.50
CA THR A 6 13.49 10.15 43.90
C THR A 6 14.74 9.89 44.74
N SER A 7 15.33 8.71 44.60
CA SER A 7 16.53 8.32 45.36
C SER A 7 17.85 8.70 44.67
N GLY A 8 17.81 9.02 43.37
CA GLY A 8 19.00 9.31 42.56
C GLY A 8 19.80 8.06 42.18
N VAL A 9 19.25 6.85 42.40
CA VAL A 9 19.94 5.59 42.17
C VAL A 9 19.76 5.12 40.72
N LEU A 10 20.86 4.93 40.01
CA LEU A 10 20.92 4.22 38.73
C LEU A 10 21.10 2.72 38.99
N THR A 11 20.13 1.91 38.56
CA THR A 11 20.22 0.46 38.55
C THR A 11 20.51 -0.02 37.13
N TYR A 12 21.58 -0.78 36.94
CA TYR A 12 21.92 -1.38 35.66
C TYR A 12 22.05 -2.90 35.79
N ARG A 13 21.49 -3.64 34.82
CA ARG A 13 21.72 -5.07 34.67
C ARG A 13 22.83 -5.23 33.63
N PRO A 14 24.06 -5.62 34.02
CA PRO A 14 25.19 -5.70 33.10
C PRO A 14 24.98 -6.74 32.01
N MET A 15 25.47 -6.45 30.81
CA MET A 15 25.62 -7.40 29.72
C MET A 15 26.78 -8.37 30.01
N PRO A 16 26.87 -9.53 29.34
CA PRO A 16 27.98 -10.47 29.56
C PRO A 16 29.35 -9.80 29.42
N GLY A 17 30.17 -9.87 30.47
CA GLY A 17 31.53 -9.30 30.52
C GLY A 17 31.64 -7.91 31.14
N GLU A 18 30.53 -7.22 31.36
CA GLU A 18 30.51 -5.89 31.99
C GLU A 18 30.52 -5.99 33.52
N THR A 19 31.35 -5.17 34.16
CA THR A 19 31.41 -4.96 35.61
C THR A 19 31.49 -3.47 35.91
N PRO A 20 31.11 -3.03 37.12
CA PRO A 20 31.24 -1.61 37.49
C PRO A 20 32.66 -1.06 37.34
N GLU A 21 33.69 -1.90 37.43
CA GLU A 21 35.10 -1.52 37.36
C GLU A 21 35.62 -1.41 35.92
N ASN A 22 34.99 -2.08 34.94
CA ASN A 22 35.47 -2.13 33.55
C ASN A 22 34.51 -1.49 32.53
N THR A 23 33.36 -0.97 32.98
CA THR A 23 32.34 -0.36 32.14
C THR A 23 32.24 1.15 32.39
N GLU A 24 32.42 1.95 31.34
CA GLU A 24 32.13 3.38 31.38
C GLU A 24 30.61 3.63 31.24
N MET A 25 30.03 4.39 32.18
CA MET A 25 28.62 4.79 32.12
C MET A 25 28.51 6.30 31.87
N ILE A 26 27.90 6.67 30.76
CA ILE A 26 27.73 8.07 30.38
C ILE A 26 26.25 8.45 30.48
N GLY A 27 25.93 9.38 31.38
CA GLY A 27 24.63 10.03 31.45
C GLY A 27 24.66 11.38 30.74
N ALA A 28 23.84 11.56 29.72
CA ALA A 28 23.75 12.85 29.03
C ALA A 28 23.02 13.89 29.91
N CYS A 29 23.57 15.10 29.99
CA CYS A 29 23.03 16.19 30.84
C CYS A 29 22.63 17.44 30.03
N ARG A 30 22.84 17.43 28.72
CA ARG A 30 22.56 18.56 27.81
C ARG A 30 21.69 18.06 26.67
N LYS A 31 20.68 18.85 26.30
CA LYS A 31 19.76 18.53 25.20
C LYS A 31 20.27 19.02 23.83
N GLU A 32 21.24 19.94 23.86
CA GLU A 32 21.84 20.59 22.69
C GLU A 32 23.32 20.84 23.00
N LEU A 33 24.19 20.58 22.01
CA LEU A 33 25.65 20.74 22.11
C LEU A 33 26.14 22.01 21.43
N LEU A 34 25.46 22.43 20.36
CA LEU A 34 25.86 23.60 19.57
C LEU A 34 24.63 24.35 19.07
N ARG A 35 24.67 25.67 19.21
CA ARG A 35 23.68 26.59 18.65
C ARG A 35 24.39 27.72 17.92
N LEU A 36 24.11 27.83 16.63
CA LEU A 36 24.53 28.92 15.76
C LEU A 36 23.30 29.76 15.46
N GLN A 37 23.20 30.90 16.13
CA GLN A 37 22.04 31.77 16.08
C GLN A 37 22.47 33.23 15.97
N GLY A 38 22.10 33.87 14.88
CA GLY A 38 22.18 35.31 14.69
C GLY A 38 20.84 35.98 15.03
N ASP A 39 20.64 37.15 14.42
CA ASP A 39 19.41 37.93 14.45
C ASP A 39 19.22 38.61 13.09
N ALA A 40 18.43 37.97 12.22
CA ALA A 40 18.22 38.44 10.86
C ALA A 40 17.43 39.75 10.79
N GLU A 41 16.57 40.05 11.79
CA GLU A 41 15.72 41.24 11.78
C GLU A 41 16.53 42.53 11.92
N VAL A 42 17.60 42.48 12.71
CA VAL A 42 18.54 43.60 12.90
C VAL A 42 19.84 43.45 12.11
N GLY A 43 19.92 42.45 11.23
CA GLY A 43 21.06 42.24 10.33
C GLY A 43 22.33 41.71 10.99
N LEU A 44 22.21 41.02 12.13
CA LEU A 44 23.32 40.36 12.82
C LEU A 44 23.45 38.92 12.36
N TRP A 45 24.35 38.67 11.41
CA TRP A 45 24.54 37.35 10.81
C TRP A 45 25.57 36.51 11.56
N VAL A 46 25.32 35.21 11.64
CA VAL A 46 26.34 34.19 11.96
C VAL A 46 26.71 33.49 10.66
N GLU A 47 27.93 33.69 10.17
CA GLU A 47 28.30 33.18 8.85
C GLU A 47 29.76 32.76 8.71
N HIS A 48 30.02 31.94 7.68
CA HIS A 48 31.35 31.45 7.31
C HIS A 48 32.03 30.58 8.38
N ILE A 49 31.26 29.69 9.01
CA ILE A 49 31.76 28.78 10.05
C ILE A 49 31.86 27.37 9.50
N GLN A 50 32.97 26.70 9.77
CA GLN A 50 33.18 25.29 9.41
C GLN A 50 33.55 24.45 10.64
N PHE A 51 32.88 23.31 10.76
CA PHE A 51 33.21 22.23 11.69
C PHE A 51 33.71 21.04 10.87
N ARG A 52 34.90 20.52 11.23
CA ARG A 52 35.53 19.41 10.51
C ARG A 52 36.13 18.39 11.45
N ASN A 53 35.95 17.10 11.17
CA ASN A 53 36.53 15.99 11.94
C ASN A 53 36.18 16.05 13.44
N LEU A 54 34.94 16.45 13.76
CA LEU A 54 34.45 16.51 15.14
C LEU A 54 33.37 15.46 15.36
N SER A 55 33.37 14.85 16.55
CA SER A 55 32.27 14.01 17.03
C SER A 55 31.40 14.77 18.03
N PHE A 56 30.12 14.92 17.72
CA PHE A 56 29.10 15.46 18.62
C PHE A 56 28.37 14.29 19.27
N ARG A 57 28.54 14.12 20.58
CA ARG A 57 28.10 12.92 21.32
C ARG A 57 27.34 13.26 22.59
N HIS A 58 26.46 12.36 23.01
CA HIS A 58 25.81 12.36 24.33
C HIS A 58 24.88 13.56 24.57
N CYS A 59 23.81 13.63 23.78
CA CYS A 59 22.68 14.52 24.07
C CYS A 59 21.55 13.77 24.75
N ASP A 60 20.98 14.39 25.78
CA ASP A 60 19.81 13.89 26.48
C ASP A 60 18.53 14.14 25.65
N TRP A 61 17.53 13.31 25.90
CA TRP A 61 16.15 13.55 25.47
C TRP A 61 15.25 13.69 26.69
N SER A 62 14.10 14.31 26.53
CA SER A 62 13.24 14.60 27.68
C SER A 62 11.79 14.38 27.32
N LEU A 63 11.19 13.38 27.96
CA LEU A 63 9.74 13.23 28.02
C LEU A 63 9.20 14.13 29.13
N GLY A 64 8.40 15.14 28.77
CA GLY A 64 7.71 15.97 29.76
C GLY A 64 6.70 15.16 30.58
N PRO A 65 6.16 15.73 31.69
CA PRO A 65 5.17 15.05 32.52
C PRO A 65 3.87 14.71 31.77
N THR A 66 3.58 15.42 30.67
CA THR A 66 2.44 15.17 29.78
C THR A 66 2.74 14.20 28.64
N GLY A 67 3.94 13.62 28.61
CA GLY A 67 4.41 12.82 27.49
C GLY A 67 4.84 13.65 26.28
N TYR A 68 4.95 12.97 25.15
CA TYR A 68 5.21 13.56 23.84
C TYR A 68 4.06 13.18 22.90
N THR A 69 3.57 14.16 22.17
CA THR A 69 2.62 13.97 21.06
C THR A 69 3.06 14.85 19.91
N GLY A 70 3.00 14.32 18.70
CA GLY A 70 3.37 15.03 17.48
C GLY A 70 2.59 14.47 16.30
N PRO A 71 2.23 15.30 15.31
CA PRO A 71 1.39 14.86 14.20
C PRO A 71 2.13 13.93 13.23
N GLN A 72 3.41 14.22 12.94
CA GLN A 72 4.24 13.48 11.99
C GLN A 72 5.72 13.86 12.17
N ALA A 73 6.65 12.98 11.77
CA ALA A 73 8.11 13.24 11.68
C ALA A 73 8.83 13.64 12.97
N ALA A 74 8.12 13.81 14.08
CA ALA A 74 8.65 14.25 15.36
C ALA A 74 9.55 15.52 15.37
N PRO A 75 9.28 16.60 14.61
CA PRO A 75 10.20 17.75 14.49
C PRO A 75 10.39 18.56 15.78
N GLY A 76 9.49 18.38 16.76
CA GLY A 76 9.47 19.08 18.05
C GLY A 76 10.26 18.42 19.19
N ILE A 77 10.91 17.26 18.96
CA ILE A 77 11.66 16.55 20.01
C ILE A 77 13.03 17.18 20.33
N GLY A 78 13.42 18.20 19.57
CA GLY A 78 14.72 18.88 19.69
C GLY A 78 15.80 18.24 18.82
N GLN A 79 17.03 18.75 18.97
CA GLN A 79 18.18 18.39 18.16
C GLN A 79 19.50 18.60 18.93
N ALA A 80 20.57 17.89 18.55
CA ALA A 80 21.90 18.09 19.10
C ALA A 80 22.54 19.41 18.64
N ILE A 81 22.28 19.83 17.40
CA ILE A 81 22.86 21.05 16.80
C ILE A 81 21.76 21.90 16.17
N THR A 82 21.72 23.19 16.52
CA THR A 82 20.81 24.18 15.90
C THR A 82 21.58 25.16 15.03
N VAL A 83 21.10 25.39 13.81
CA VAL A 83 21.52 26.47 12.90
C VAL A 83 20.28 27.22 12.47
N GLY A 84 20.14 28.49 12.82
CA GLY A 84 18.93 29.24 12.46
C GLY A 84 18.99 30.71 12.87
N ASN A 85 17.94 31.45 12.52
CA ASN A 85 17.77 32.89 12.71
C ASN A 85 19.03 33.68 12.33
N GLY A 86 19.22 34.02 11.06
CA GLY A 86 20.40 34.78 10.62
C GLY A 86 21.70 33.98 10.54
N ALA A 87 21.65 32.65 10.61
CA ALA A 87 22.80 31.78 10.39
C ALA A 87 22.88 31.33 8.93
N ARG A 88 24.02 31.56 8.26
CA ARG A 88 24.20 31.18 6.85
C ARG A 88 25.62 30.73 6.54
N ARG A 89 25.82 29.99 5.45
CA ARG A 89 27.18 29.56 5.03
C ARG A 89 27.93 28.79 6.12
N VAL A 90 27.21 27.91 6.83
CA VAL A 90 27.76 27.01 7.84
C VAL A 90 28.02 25.65 7.20
N THR A 91 29.18 25.06 7.45
CA THR A 91 29.56 23.74 6.93
C THR A 91 29.92 22.77 8.05
N PHE A 92 29.30 21.59 8.02
CA PHE A 92 29.72 20.40 8.78
C PHE A 92 30.30 19.40 7.79
N CYS A 93 31.55 18.97 8.03
CA CYS A 93 32.29 18.18 7.06
C CYS A 93 33.09 17.08 7.76
N ASP A 94 32.96 15.83 7.33
CA ASP A 94 33.71 14.72 7.95
C ASP A 94 33.42 14.60 9.47
N CYS A 95 32.22 15.00 9.92
CA CYS A 95 31.82 14.97 11.32
C CYS A 95 31.04 13.69 11.66
N GLU A 96 31.00 13.36 12.94
CA GLU A 96 30.16 12.29 13.49
C GLU A 96 29.13 12.89 14.44
N ILE A 97 27.88 12.46 14.33
CA ILE A 97 26.80 12.83 15.24
C ILE A 97 26.21 11.53 15.76
N THR A 98 26.39 11.24 17.04
CA THR A 98 26.01 9.94 17.60
C THR A 98 25.64 9.96 19.08
N GLN A 99 24.88 8.97 19.53
CA GLN A 99 24.48 8.81 20.94
C GLN A 99 23.73 10.04 21.45
N CYS A 100 22.79 10.54 20.65
CA CYS A 100 21.97 11.71 20.99
C CYS A 100 20.50 11.29 20.99
N GLY A 101 19.75 11.62 22.04
CA GLY A 101 18.37 11.18 22.19
C GLY A 101 17.32 11.87 21.29
N SER A 102 17.73 12.84 20.47
CA SER A 102 16.86 13.65 19.60
C SER A 102 17.39 13.67 18.15
N TYR A 103 17.03 14.66 17.33
CA TYR A 103 17.59 14.80 15.98
C TYR A 103 19.08 15.19 16.01
N GLY A 104 19.81 14.92 14.92
CA GLY A 104 21.20 15.36 14.78
C GLY A 104 21.33 16.87 14.61
N ILE A 105 20.92 17.39 13.45
CA ILE A 105 21.06 18.81 13.09
C ILE A 105 19.70 19.38 12.68
N ALA A 106 19.37 20.59 13.14
CA ALA A 106 18.23 21.34 12.63
C ALA A 106 18.67 22.66 12.01
N PHE A 107 18.33 22.84 10.74
CA PHE A 107 18.33 24.12 10.04
C PHE A 107 16.95 24.76 10.21
N ARG A 108 16.87 25.67 11.17
CA ARG A 108 15.67 26.38 11.59
C ARG A 108 15.52 27.68 10.81
N ASP A 109 14.43 28.39 11.10
CA ASP A 109 13.98 29.58 10.38
C ASP A 109 15.10 30.54 9.93
N GLY A 110 15.07 30.95 8.65
CA GLY A 110 16.08 31.83 8.04
C GLY A 110 17.49 31.24 7.84
N ALA A 111 17.72 29.94 8.08
CA ALA A 111 18.99 29.31 7.75
C ALA A 111 19.19 29.22 6.22
N ALA A 112 20.37 29.59 5.74
CA ALA A 112 20.62 29.62 4.29
C ALA A 112 22.03 29.19 3.88
N HIS A 113 22.15 28.53 2.73
CA HIS A 113 23.44 28.16 2.11
C HIS A 113 24.36 27.32 3.01
N CYS A 114 23.80 26.40 3.80
CA CYS A 114 24.57 25.53 4.68
C CYS A 114 24.82 24.16 4.06
N VAL A 115 25.88 23.49 4.50
CA VAL A 115 26.30 22.19 3.97
C VAL A 115 26.55 21.21 5.11
N VAL A 116 26.03 20.00 4.97
CA VAL A 116 26.36 18.82 5.78
C VAL A 116 26.89 17.78 4.80
N GLU A 117 28.21 17.57 4.81
CA GLU A 117 28.86 16.66 3.87
C GLU A 117 29.77 15.63 4.52
N ARG A 118 29.76 14.39 4.02
CA ARG A 118 30.61 13.30 4.52
C ARG A 118 30.49 13.13 6.04
N CYS A 119 29.31 13.32 6.60
CA CYS A 119 29.06 13.11 8.01
C CYS A 119 28.47 11.71 8.26
N HIS A 120 28.71 11.19 9.45
CA HIS A 120 28.16 9.93 9.92
C HIS A 120 27.19 10.16 11.07
N PHE A 121 25.90 9.90 10.82
CA PHE A 121 24.83 9.98 11.82
C PHE A 121 24.47 8.57 12.26
N HIS A 122 24.60 8.26 13.55
CA HIS A 122 24.18 6.95 14.06
C HIS A 122 23.85 6.91 15.53
N ASP A 123 23.02 5.96 15.96
CA ASP A 123 22.54 5.85 17.34
C ASP A 123 21.85 7.15 17.80
N LEU A 124 20.82 7.54 17.05
CA LEU A 124 20.02 8.73 17.32
C LEU A 124 18.61 8.34 17.77
N GLY A 125 18.16 8.96 18.86
CA GLY A 125 16.81 8.80 19.37
C GLY A 125 15.78 9.37 18.40
N GLY A 126 16.12 10.45 17.69
CA GLY A 126 15.37 11.01 16.56
C GLY A 126 15.99 10.69 15.21
N GLY A 127 15.84 11.60 14.26
CA GLY A 127 16.36 11.46 12.90
C GLY A 127 17.66 12.20 12.64
N GLY A 128 18.07 12.31 11.37
CA GLY A 128 19.32 12.94 10.98
C GLY A 128 19.25 14.46 10.95
N VAL A 129 18.52 15.00 9.96
CA VAL A 129 18.51 16.44 9.65
C VAL A 129 17.08 16.98 9.52
N LEU A 130 16.80 18.11 10.18
CA LEU A 130 15.58 18.91 9.98
C LEU A 130 15.91 20.17 9.17
N ILE A 131 15.08 20.52 8.19
CA ILE A 131 15.23 21.68 7.32
C ILE A 131 13.90 22.43 7.25
N GLY A 132 13.88 23.65 7.78
CA GLY A 132 12.68 24.49 7.88
C GLY A 132 11.82 24.18 9.11
N GLU A 133 10.58 24.67 9.09
CA GLU A 133 9.64 24.59 10.22
C GLU A 133 8.29 23.99 9.79
N ASP A 134 7.50 23.51 10.76
CA ASP A 134 6.15 22.96 10.57
C ASP A 134 5.06 24.05 10.39
N ARG A 135 5.47 25.31 10.34
CA ARG A 135 4.59 26.47 10.16
C ARG A 135 5.32 27.55 9.39
N ARG A 136 4.56 28.37 8.67
CA ARG A 136 5.07 29.60 8.06
C ARG A 136 5.28 30.64 9.17
N ALA A 137 6.35 30.49 9.95
CA ALA A 137 6.67 31.35 11.08
C ALA A 137 6.97 32.79 10.62
N VAL A 138 7.53 32.96 9.42
CA VAL A 138 7.80 34.26 8.82
C VAL A 138 6.64 34.72 7.97
N THR A 139 6.10 35.91 8.27
CA THR A 139 5.23 36.65 7.38
C THR A 139 6.07 37.24 6.24
N GLY A 140 5.76 36.91 4.98
CA GLY A 140 6.41 37.53 3.81
C GLY A 140 6.87 36.59 2.70
N THR A 141 7.95 37.01 2.02
CA THR A 141 8.53 36.45 0.78
C THR A 141 9.40 35.21 1.02
N ASP A 142 9.62 34.49 -0.07
CA ASP A 142 10.44 33.27 -0.17
C ASP A 142 11.85 33.42 0.45
N ASP A 143 12.47 34.60 0.29
CA ASP A 143 13.86 34.87 0.72
C ASP A 143 14.15 34.64 2.21
N LYS A 144 13.10 34.68 3.05
CA LYS A 144 13.23 34.48 4.50
C LYS A 144 13.02 33.03 4.92
N ALA A 145 12.53 32.17 4.03
CA ALA A 145 12.40 30.75 4.30
C ALA A 145 13.78 30.09 4.42
N THR A 146 13.82 28.91 5.05
CA THR A 146 15.04 28.10 5.05
C THR A 146 15.31 27.60 3.65
N GLN A 147 16.53 27.79 3.14
CA GLN A 147 16.81 27.51 1.73
C GLN A 147 18.28 27.15 1.46
N HIS A 148 18.51 26.51 0.32
CA HIS A 148 19.86 26.17 -0.15
C HIS A 148 20.68 25.34 0.86
N ILE A 149 20.01 24.46 1.62
CA ILE A 149 20.67 23.51 2.51
C ILE A 149 21.08 22.28 1.69
N THR A 150 22.35 21.91 1.79
CA THR A 150 22.90 20.72 1.12
C THR A 150 23.21 19.65 2.14
N VAL A 151 22.54 18.50 2.04
CA VAL A 151 22.83 17.27 2.78
C VAL A 151 23.42 16.27 1.78
N HIS A 152 24.74 16.17 1.74
CA HIS A 152 25.46 15.46 0.68
C HIS A 152 26.42 14.37 1.19
N ASN A 153 26.37 13.18 0.60
CA ASN A 153 27.34 12.12 0.89
C ASN A 153 27.43 11.73 2.37
N ASN A 154 26.30 11.69 3.09
CA ASN A 154 26.24 11.31 4.50
C ASN A 154 25.74 9.87 4.67
N LEU A 155 26.32 9.14 5.62
CA LEU A 155 25.81 7.85 6.07
C LEU A 155 24.93 8.08 7.31
N MET A 156 23.67 7.68 7.25
CA MET A 156 22.72 7.81 8.36
C MET A 156 22.10 6.46 8.68
N HIS A 157 22.36 5.92 9.86
CA HIS A 157 21.83 4.62 10.28
C HIS A 157 21.50 4.58 11.76
N ALA A 158 20.82 3.54 12.23
CA ALA A 158 20.39 3.41 13.61
C ALA A 158 19.65 4.64 14.16
N LEU A 159 18.61 5.06 13.43
CA LEU A 159 17.84 6.28 13.71
C LEU A 159 16.45 5.95 14.30
N GLY A 160 15.82 6.93 14.96
CA GLY A 160 14.48 6.80 15.54
C GLY A 160 14.43 5.92 16.80
N ARG A 161 15.55 5.71 17.49
CA ARG A 161 15.68 4.75 18.60
C ARG A 161 14.85 5.09 19.84
N THR A 162 14.39 6.33 19.94
CA THR A 162 13.52 6.80 21.03
C THR A 162 12.19 7.31 20.48
N TYR A 163 12.21 7.94 19.31
CA TYR A 163 11.06 8.48 18.62
C TYR A 163 10.93 7.82 17.25
N PRO A 164 10.22 6.67 17.16
CA PRO A 164 10.15 5.88 15.94
C PRO A 164 9.57 6.62 14.73
N SER A 165 8.76 7.66 14.95
CA SER A 165 8.16 8.48 13.88
C SER A 165 9.11 9.52 13.28
N ALA A 166 10.35 9.62 13.77
CA ALA A 166 11.37 10.49 13.19
C ALA A 166 11.83 9.98 11.81
N VAL A 167 12.33 10.89 10.97
CA VAL A 167 12.76 10.61 9.58
C VAL A 167 14.24 10.93 9.38
N GLY A 168 14.88 10.35 8.37
CA GLY A 168 16.30 10.60 8.10
C GLY A 168 16.58 12.08 7.79
N VAL A 169 15.89 12.61 6.78
CA VAL A 169 15.89 14.04 6.45
C VAL A 169 14.47 14.55 6.30
N TRP A 170 14.13 15.61 7.04
CA TRP A 170 12.84 16.30 6.94
C TRP A 170 13.03 17.67 6.33
N VAL A 171 12.29 17.96 5.27
CA VAL A 171 12.21 19.29 4.64
C VAL A 171 10.76 19.73 4.75
N ALA A 172 10.51 20.83 5.45
CA ALA A 172 9.16 21.36 5.64
C ALA A 172 8.97 22.65 4.85
N GLN A 173 8.69 23.77 5.51
CA GLN A 173 8.58 25.09 4.90
C GLN A 173 9.95 25.62 4.41
N ALA A 174 10.49 25.01 3.35
CA ALA A 174 11.83 25.24 2.82
C ALA A 174 11.98 24.84 1.34
N HIS A 175 12.86 25.53 0.61
CA HIS A 175 13.05 25.36 -0.84
C HIS A 175 14.51 25.33 -1.29
N ASN A 176 14.74 24.94 -2.54
CA ASN A 176 16.06 24.87 -3.17
C ASN A 176 17.10 24.04 -2.39
N ASN A 177 16.66 23.05 -1.63
CA ASN A 177 17.54 22.17 -0.85
C ASN A 177 18.01 20.99 -1.68
N ARG A 178 19.17 20.43 -1.35
CA ARG A 178 19.78 19.29 -2.06
C ARG A 178 20.09 18.16 -1.10
N ILE A 179 19.40 17.04 -1.24
CA ILE A 179 19.62 15.80 -0.49
C ILE A 179 20.20 14.81 -1.48
N THR A 180 21.54 14.69 -1.52
CA THR A 180 22.22 14.00 -2.61
C THR A 180 23.28 13.01 -2.16
N HIS A 181 23.39 11.85 -2.82
CA HIS A 181 24.43 10.86 -2.54
C HIS A 181 24.49 10.37 -1.09
N ASN A 182 23.39 10.45 -0.33
CA ASN A 182 23.35 9.91 1.03
C ASN A 182 22.98 8.43 1.01
N GLU A 183 23.40 7.70 2.04
CA GLU A 183 22.88 6.38 2.35
C GLU A 183 22.13 6.47 3.68
N ILE A 184 20.83 6.22 3.64
CA ILE A 184 19.96 6.21 4.83
C ILE A 184 19.42 4.80 4.97
N CYS A 185 19.78 4.16 6.08
CA CYS A 185 19.35 2.80 6.38
C CYS A 185 19.04 2.61 7.87
N ASP A 186 18.50 1.45 8.25
CA ASP A 186 18.25 1.11 9.64
C ASP A 186 17.46 2.21 10.41
N LEU A 187 16.30 2.57 9.86
CA LEU A 187 15.41 3.63 10.36
C LEU A 187 13.96 3.11 10.44
N TYR A 188 13.21 3.49 11.48
CA TYR A 188 11.85 2.96 11.75
C TYR A 188 10.70 3.64 10.99
N TYR A 189 10.96 4.69 10.22
CA TYR A 189 9.94 5.41 9.45
C TYR A 189 10.55 5.93 8.13
N SER A 190 10.04 6.99 7.49
CA SER A 190 10.50 7.44 6.17
C SER A 190 11.96 7.92 6.13
N ALA A 191 12.70 7.63 5.05
CA ALA A 191 14.08 8.09 4.89
C ALA A 191 14.15 9.59 4.61
N VAL A 192 13.32 10.09 3.71
CA VAL A 192 13.19 11.52 3.40
C VAL A 192 11.71 11.90 3.36
N SER A 193 11.38 13.03 3.97
CA SER A 193 10.05 13.65 3.91
C SER A 193 10.21 15.09 3.40
N VAL A 194 9.56 15.41 2.27
CA VAL A 194 9.67 16.72 1.60
C VAL A 194 8.32 17.40 1.50
N GLY A 195 8.25 18.61 2.04
CA GLY A 195 7.08 19.45 2.03
C GLY A 195 6.25 19.38 3.30
N TRP A 196 5.37 20.36 3.40
CA TRP A 196 4.45 20.53 4.51
C TRP A 196 3.21 21.29 4.04
N THR A 197 2.16 21.29 4.87
CA THR A 197 0.78 21.68 4.55
C THR A 197 0.00 20.55 3.89
N TRP A 198 -0.93 19.94 4.64
CA TRP A 198 -1.88 18.97 4.11
C TRP A 198 -2.84 19.63 3.11
N GLY A 199 -2.96 19.04 1.93
CA GLY A 199 -3.79 19.53 0.85
C GLY A 199 -3.12 20.62 0.00
N TYR A 200 -3.93 21.44 -0.67
CA TYR A 200 -3.47 22.38 -1.70
C TYR A 200 -3.16 23.80 -1.17
N GLY A 201 -2.97 23.92 0.15
CA GLY A 201 -2.68 25.21 0.79
C GLY A 201 -1.30 25.76 0.41
N ALA A 202 -1.12 27.06 0.62
CA ALA A 202 0.18 27.70 0.40
C ALA A 202 1.26 27.12 1.32
N ASN A 203 2.44 26.90 0.77
CA ASN A 203 3.65 26.51 1.50
C ASN A 203 4.89 27.12 0.80
N PHE A 204 6.05 27.09 1.46
CA PHE A 204 7.34 27.52 0.90
C PHE A 204 8.13 26.38 0.24
N THR A 205 7.48 25.27 -0.10
CA THR A 205 8.16 24.06 -0.57
C THR A 205 8.24 24.07 -2.09
N HIS A 206 9.41 24.26 -2.67
CA HIS A 206 9.62 24.11 -4.12
C HIS A 206 11.09 23.89 -4.43
N ASP A 207 11.38 23.47 -5.67
CA ASP A 207 12.73 23.33 -6.21
C ASP A 207 13.70 22.49 -5.34
N ASN A 208 13.17 21.57 -4.54
CA ASN A 208 13.98 20.67 -3.74
C ASN A 208 14.47 19.48 -4.59
N LEU A 209 15.68 19.01 -4.33
CA LEU A 209 16.28 17.92 -5.09
C LEU A 209 16.67 16.75 -4.17
N VAL A 210 16.06 15.58 -4.40
CA VAL A 210 16.42 14.30 -3.78
C VAL A 210 17.05 13.41 -4.85
N GLU A 211 18.38 13.38 -4.91
CA GLU A 211 19.10 12.78 -6.05
C GLU A 211 20.19 11.77 -5.66
N ASN A 212 20.22 10.64 -6.38
CA ASN A 212 21.28 9.64 -6.26
C ASN A 212 21.51 9.15 -4.83
N ASN A 213 20.47 9.03 -4.01
CA ASN A 213 20.58 8.48 -2.67
C ASN A 213 20.29 6.97 -2.67
N HIS A 214 20.79 6.27 -1.66
CA HIS A 214 20.51 4.86 -1.42
C HIS A 214 19.71 4.73 -0.13
N PHE A 215 18.46 4.29 -0.23
CA PHE A 215 17.54 4.15 0.91
C PHE A 215 17.16 2.69 1.08
N HIS A 216 17.51 2.09 2.22
CA HIS A 216 17.18 0.69 2.45
C HIS A 216 17.00 0.27 3.91
N ASN A 217 16.27 -0.83 4.14
CA ASN A 217 15.93 -1.31 5.49
C ASN A 217 15.22 -0.23 6.33
N ILE A 218 14.16 0.31 5.72
CA ILE A 218 13.37 1.43 6.23
C ILE A 218 12.03 0.90 6.76
N GLY A 219 11.54 1.49 7.84
CA GLY A 219 10.27 1.15 8.50
C GLY A 219 10.36 -0.06 9.44
N GLN A 220 11.08 -1.10 9.02
CA GLN A 220 11.35 -2.34 9.78
C GLN A 220 10.10 -2.99 10.41
N GLY A 221 8.91 -2.78 9.83
CA GLY A 221 7.67 -3.34 10.35
C GLY A 221 7.18 -2.70 11.66
N LEU A 222 7.78 -1.59 12.12
CA LEU A 222 7.41 -0.98 13.40
C LEU A 222 6.22 -0.02 13.27
N LEU A 223 6.24 0.86 12.27
CA LEU A 223 5.18 1.84 12.00
C LEU A 223 4.47 1.55 10.66
N SER A 224 3.33 2.21 10.46
CA SER A 224 2.55 2.18 9.21
C SER A 224 2.53 3.57 8.54
N ASP A 225 1.90 3.69 7.37
CA ASP A 225 1.71 4.95 6.65
C ASP A 225 3.03 5.67 6.33
N MET A 226 3.89 5.00 5.57
CA MET A 226 5.25 5.46 5.31
C MET A 226 5.69 5.14 3.90
N GLY A 227 6.58 5.98 3.37
CA GLY A 227 7.32 5.73 2.13
C GLY A 227 8.78 6.09 2.31
N ALA A 228 9.70 5.45 1.56
CA ALA A 228 11.12 5.81 1.67
C ALA A 228 11.34 7.29 1.34
N VAL A 229 10.74 7.75 0.24
CA VAL A 229 10.57 9.18 -0.07
C VAL A 229 9.10 9.52 0.06
N TYR A 230 8.79 10.35 1.05
CA TYR A 230 7.45 10.88 1.32
C TYR A 230 7.37 12.34 0.88
N THR A 231 6.28 12.76 0.24
CA THR A 231 6.01 14.16 -0.10
C THR A 231 4.65 14.64 0.37
N LEU A 232 4.53 15.92 0.69
CA LEU A 232 3.29 16.54 1.21
C LEU A 232 3.11 17.96 0.68
N GLY A 233 1.89 18.28 0.25
CA GLY A 233 1.52 19.61 -0.21
C GLY A 233 2.07 20.01 -1.59
N VAL A 234 1.70 21.20 -2.05
CA VAL A 234 2.13 21.72 -3.36
C VAL A 234 3.64 21.92 -3.39
N SER A 235 4.36 21.34 -4.37
CA SER A 235 5.83 21.45 -4.43
C SER A 235 6.38 21.53 -5.86
N PRO A 236 6.10 22.61 -6.60
CA PRO A 236 6.56 22.77 -7.97
C PRO A 236 8.10 22.77 -8.05
N GLY A 237 8.64 22.25 -9.14
CA GLY A 237 10.08 22.22 -9.38
C GLY A 237 10.86 21.21 -8.53
N THR A 238 10.22 20.58 -7.53
CA THR A 238 10.85 19.51 -6.75
C THR A 238 11.08 18.26 -7.62
N VAL A 239 12.28 17.68 -7.50
CA VAL A 239 12.72 16.53 -8.28
C VAL A 239 13.27 15.43 -7.36
N VAL A 240 12.79 14.20 -7.59
CA VAL A 240 13.27 12.98 -6.94
C VAL A 240 13.83 12.07 -8.03
N ARG A 241 15.15 11.92 -8.13
CA ARG A 241 15.76 11.18 -9.24
C ARG A 241 17.00 10.35 -8.94
N GLY A 242 17.21 9.30 -9.72
CA GLY A 242 18.44 8.49 -9.62
C GLY A 242 18.59 7.72 -8.31
N ASN A 243 17.56 7.66 -7.46
CA ASN A 243 17.66 7.01 -6.15
C ASN A 243 17.52 5.49 -6.29
N HIS A 244 18.21 4.76 -5.42
CA HIS A 244 18.05 3.32 -5.24
C HIS A 244 17.30 3.06 -3.92
N ILE A 245 16.10 2.50 -4.00
CA ILE A 245 15.18 2.37 -2.88
C ILE A 245 14.78 0.91 -2.72
N HIS A 246 15.07 0.28 -1.56
CA HIS A 246 14.67 -1.10 -1.35
C HIS A 246 14.56 -1.60 0.09
N HIS A 247 13.88 -2.73 0.31
CA HIS A 247 13.60 -3.28 1.64
C HIS A 247 12.86 -2.26 2.52
N ILE A 248 11.69 -1.85 2.05
CA ILE A 248 10.83 -0.89 2.74
C ILE A 248 9.65 -1.65 3.35
N TRP A 249 9.53 -1.64 4.68
CA TRP A 249 8.56 -2.49 5.38
C TRP A 249 7.81 -1.74 6.47
N ALA A 250 6.49 -1.86 6.46
CA ALA A 250 5.58 -1.25 7.43
C ALA A 250 4.84 -2.31 8.25
N TYR A 251 4.32 -1.95 9.42
CA TYR A 251 3.60 -2.86 10.30
C TYR A 251 2.31 -3.40 9.65
N SER A 252 1.36 -2.53 9.33
CA SER A 252 0.05 -2.92 8.78
C SER A 252 -0.13 -2.46 7.34
N TYR A 253 -0.31 -1.17 7.10
CA TYR A 253 -0.47 -0.58 5.76
C TYR A 253 0.68 0.38 5.44
N GLY A 254 0.95 0.57 4.15
CA GLY A 254 2.05 1.39 3.67
C GLY A 254 3.36 0.62 3.54
N GLY A 255 4.48 1.34 3.56
CA GLY A 255 5.78 0.79 3.17
C GLY A 255 5.95 0.90 1.66
N TRP A 256 5.81 2.11 1.15
CA TRP A 256 5.96 2.46 -0.27
C TRP A 256 7.39 2.89 -0.58
N GLY A 257 7.80 2.79 -1.85
CA GLY A 257 9.07 3.39 -2.28
C GLY A 257 8.96 4.91 -2.37
N LEU A 258 8.10 5.36 -3.29
CA LEU A 258 7.78 6.75 -3.55
C LEU A 258 6.34 7.02 -3.12
N TYR A 259 6.13 7.89 -2.14
CA TYR A 259 4.82 8.17 -1.56
C TYR A 259 4.49 9.67 -1.66
N THR A 260 3.56 9.98 -2.56
CA THR A 260 2.96 11.31 -2.68
C THR A 260 1.67 11.40 -1.87
N ASP A 261 1.75 12.00 -0.70
CA ASP A 261 0.63 12.19 0.21
C ASP A 261 -0.12 13.52 -0.08
N GLU A 262 -1.08 13.85 0.77
CA GLU A 262 -2.08 14.90 0.65
C GLU A 262 -1.61 16.18 -0.07
N GLY A 263 -2.12 16.41 -1.28
CA GLY A 263 -1.90 17.63 -2.03
C GLY A 263 -0.55 17.74 -2.75
N SER A 264 0.28 16.69 -2.71
CA SER A 264 1.52 16.59 -3.47
C SER A 264 1.29 17.00 -4.92
N THR A 265 1.94 18.08 -5.36
CA THR A 265 1.66 18.69 -6.68
C THR A 265 2.91 19.12 -7.40
N GLY A 266 3.00 18.82 -8.70
CA GLY A 266 4.03 19.34 -9.60
C GLY A 266 5.43 18.76 -9.36
N ILE A 267 5.50 17.54 -8.81
CA ILE A 267 6.77 16.87 -8.47
C ILE A 267 7.18 15.90 -9.60
N LEU A 268 8.45 15.93 -9.97
CA LEU A 268 9.04 14.98 -10.92
C LEU A 268 9.78 13.85 -10.20
N PHE A 269 9.39 12.62 -10.49
CA PHE A 269 10.05 11.39 -10.07
C PHE A 269 10.66 10.70 -11.29
N GLU A 270 11.98 10.66 -11.40
CA GLU A 270 12.65 10.19 -12.61
C GLU A 270 13.86 9.28 -12.36
N ASN A 271 14.04 8.22 -13.14
CA ASN A 271 15.24 7.37 -13.07
C ASN A 271 15.48 6.77 -11.67
N ASN A 272 14.44 6.48 -10.90
CA ASN A 272 14.59 5.78 -9.62
C ASN A 272 14.47 4.28 -9.85
N LEU A 273 15.34 3.51 -9.20
CA LEU A 273 15.14 2.07 -9.02
C LEU A 273 14.49 1.84 -7.66
N VAL A 274 13.27 1.32 -7.67
CA VAL A 274 12.49 1.00 -6.48
C VAL A 274 12.18 -0.49 -6.48
N HIS A 275 12.63 -1.24 -5.47
CA HIS A 275 12.30 -2.65 -5.38
C HIS A 275 12.14 -3.19 -3.97
N HIS A 276 11.45 -4.31 -3.79
CA HIS A 276 11.28 -4.94 -2.47
C HIS A 276 10.64 -3.97 -1.45
N THR A 277 9.54 -3.35 -1.86
CA THR A 277 8.69 -2.55 -0.98
C THR A 277 7.51 -3.38 -0.51
N LYS A 278 6.93 -3.05 0.65
CA LYS A 278 5.73 -3.73 1.15
C LYS A 278 4.56 -3.47 0.21
N SER A 279 3.93 -2.30 0.26
CA SER A 279 2.65 -2.09 -0.44
C SER A 279 2.74 -1.76 -1.93
N ALA A 280 3.65 -0.87 -2.34
CA ALA A 280 3.84 -0.54 -3.75
C ALA A 280 5.18 0.17 -4.02
N GLY A 281 5.65 0.15 -5.27
CA GLY A 281 6.78 0.97 -5.71
C GLY A 281 6.44 2.47 -5.69
N PHE A 282 5.23 2.81 -6.14
CA PHE A 282 4.70 4.18 -6.13
C PHE A 282 3.28 4.24 -5.55
N HIS A 283 3.03 5.27 -4.75
CA HIS A 283 1.70 5.58 -4.23
C HIS A 283 1.36 7.07 -4.39
N GLN A 284 0.22 7.32 -5.02
CA GLN A 284 -0.50 8.58 -4.94
C GLN A 284 -1.67 8.45 -3.98
N HIS A 285 -1.64 9.17 -2.84
CA HIS A 285 -2.83 9.33 -2.02
C HIS A 285 -3.82 10.26 -2.71
N TYR A 286 -3.59 11.58 -2.65
CA TYR A 286 -4.20 12.56 -3.56
C TYR A 286 -3.24 13.72 -3.80
N GLY A 287 -3.43 14.42 -4.91
CA GLY A 287 -2.44 15.34 -5.45
C GLY A 287 -2.72 15.65 -6.91
N ARG A 288 -1.88 16.50 -7.50
CA ARG A 288 -2.12 17.02 -8.85
C ARG A 288 -0.85 17.05 -9.69
N ASP A 289 -0.95 16.62 -10.94
CA ASP A 289 0.07 16.84 -11.97
C ASP A 289 1.50 16.41 -11.57
N ASN A 290 1.63 15.36 -10.75
CA ASN A 290 2.92 14.72 -10.50
C ASN A 290 3.33 13.90 -11.72
N ILE A 291 4.63 13.73 -11.93
CA ILE A 291 5.16 12.98 -13.08
C ILE A 291 6.07 11.88 -12.58
N LEU A 292 5.72 10.63 -12.86
CA LEU A 292 6.62 9.49 -12.79
C LEU A 292 7.10 9.15 -14.19
N ARG A 293 8.40 9.25 -14.42
CA ARG A 293 8.99 8.98 -15.71
C ARG A 293 10.22 8.10 -15.60
N ASN A 294 10.34 7.11 -16.46
CA ASN A 294 11.60 6.37 -16.61
C ASN A 294 12.11 5.70 -15.31
N ASN A 295 11.19 5.26 -14.45
CA ASN A 295 11.51 4.54 -13.22
C ASN A 295 11.42 3.04 -13.45
N ILE A 296 12.14 2.27 -12.63
CA ILE A 296 11.96 0.82 -12.51
C ILE A 296 11.31 0.56 -11.16
N LEU A 297 10.10 -0.02 -11.17
CA LEU A 297 9.37 -0.42 -9.97
C LEU A 297 9.27 -1.95 -9.97
N ALA A 298 9.83 -2.63 -8.97
CA ALA A 298 9.95 -4.09 -8.99
C ALA A 298 9.63 -4.74 -7.65
N PHE A 299 9.07 -5.95 -7.68
CA PHE A 299 8.94 -6.84 -6.52
C PHE A 299 8.26 -6.19 -5.29
N SER A 300 6.92 -6.15 -5.30
CA SER A 300 6.13 -5.76 -4.14
C SER A 300 4.98 -6.75 -3.96
N PRO A 301 4.81 -7.34 -2.77
CA PRO A 301 3.80 -8.34 -2.51
C PRO A 301 2.44 -7.70 -2.21
N TYR A 302 2.01 -6.68 -2.94
CA TYR A 302 0.62 -6.17 -2.91
C TYR A 302 0.24 -5.54 -4.24
N GLY A 303 1.05 -4.61 -4.75
CA GLY A 303 0.86 -3.94 -6.02
C GLY A 303 2.11 -3.18 -6.42
N GLN A 304 2.15 -2.54 -7.60
CA GLN A 304 3.27 -1.66 -7.95
C GLN A 304 2.88 -0.18 -7.96
N ILE A 305 1.64 0.10 -8.34
CA ILE A 305 1.10 1.45 -8.42
C ILE A 305 -0.19 1.51 -7.61
N GLN A 306 -0.16 2.30 -6.55
CA GLN A 306 -1.33 2.56 -5.73
C GLN A 306 -1.87 3.96 -6.00
N ARG A 307 -3.19 4.06 -6.16
CA ARG A 307 -3.90 5.35 -6.23
C ARG A 307 -5.10 5.33 -5.30
N SER A 308 -5.09 6.12 -4.23
CA SER A 308 -6.12 6.04 -3.19
C SER A 308 -7.31 6.96 -3.43
N ARG A 309 -7.15 8.28 -3.34
CA ARG A 309 -8.27 9.22 -3.45
C ARG A 309 -8.36 9.77 -4.87
N GLN A 310 -9.57 9.70 -5.41
CA GLN A 310 -9.88 10.18 -6.75
C GLN A 310 -10.32 11.64 -6.69
N GLU A 311 -9.80 12.46 -7.60
CA GLU A 311 -10.15 13.88 -7.72
C GLU A 311 -10.55 14.23 -9.15
N GLU A 312 -11.19 15.39 -9.32
CA GLU A 312 -11.75 15.84 -10.61
C GLU A 312 -10.68 16.29 -11.61
N HIS A 313 -9.44 16.51 -11.15
CA HIS A 313 -8.29 16.82 -11.98
C HIS A 313 -7.33 15.63 -12.09
N ASN A 314 -6.41 15.70 -13.03
CA ASN A 314 -5.34 14.73 -13.21
C ASN A 314 -4.55 14.54 -11.90
N SER A 315 -4.40 13.28 -11.48
CA SER A 315 -3.61 12.93 -10.31
C SER A 315 -2.11 12.96 -10.63
N PHE A 316 -1.71 12.18 -11.65
CA PHE A 316 -0.33 12.05 -12.08
C PHE A 316 -0.23 11.51 -13.51
N ILE A 317 0.95 11.69 -14.09
CA ILE A 317 1.39 11.05 -15.34
C ILE A 317 2.41 9.98 -14.97
N LEU A 318 2.23 8.74 -15.44
CA LEU A 318 3.20 7.66 -15.32
C LEU A 318 3.56 7.19 -16.72
N GLU A 319 4.81 7.44 -17.12
CA GLU A 319 5.25 7.19 -18.48
C GLU A 319 6.64 6.59 -18.59
N ARG A 320 6.81 5.71 -19.59
CA ARG A 320 8.11 5.08 -19.89
C ARG A 320 8.72 4.41 -18.67
N CYS A 321 7.90 3.86 -17.77
CA CYS A 321 8.40 3.10 -16.62
C CYS A 321 8.45 1.61 -16.96
N ILE A 322 9.31 0.86 -16.27
CA ILE A 322 9.28 -0.60 -16.24
C ILE A 322 8.69 -1.03 -14.90
N ILE A 323 7.61 -1.82 -14.95
CA ILE A 323 6.86 -2.28 -13.80
C ILE A 323 6.96 -3.81 -13.75
N LEU A 324 7.75 -4.31 -12.81
CA LEU A 324 7.89 -5.74 -12.54
C LEU A 324 7.05 -6.15 -11.34
N GLN A 325 6.31 -7.23 -11.51
CA GLN A 325 5.51 -7.82 -10.46
C GLN A 325 5.86 -9.30 -10.27
N GLN A 326 5.53 -9.84 -9.10
CA GLN A 326 5.56 -11.29 -8.88
C GLN A 326 4.32 -11.91 -9.55
N PRO A 327 4.42 -13.12 -10.13
CA PRO A 327 3.26 -13.80 -10.71
C PRO A 327 2.11 -13.86 -9.72
N GLY A 328 0.88 -13.57 -10.17
CA GLY A 328 -0.30 -13.64 -9.31
C GLY A 328 -0.59 -12.37 -8.50
N TRP A 329 0.23 -11.32 -8.61
CA TRP A 329 -0.02 -10.04 -7.95
C TRP A 329 -0.42 -8.96 -8.97
N PRO A 330 -1.31 -8.02 -8.60
CA PRO A 330 -1.75 -6.97 -9.52
C PRO A 330 -0.67 -5.90 -9.73
N PHE A 331 -0.67 -5.25 -10.89
CA PHE A 331 0.16 -4.05 -11.11
C PHE A 331 -0.44 -2.82 -10.45
N LEU A 332 -1.77 -2.67 -10.56
CA LEU A 332 -2.53 -1.51 -10.10
C LEU A 332 -3.38 -1.91 -8.89
N ILE A 333 -3.33 -1.12 -7.82
CA ILE A 333 -4.13 -1.35 -6.61
C ILE A 333 -4.90 -0.11 -6.18
N SER A 334 -5.97 -0.33 -5.40
CA SER A 334 -6.92 0.67 -4.92
C SER A 334 -7.84 1.21 -6.03
N ASN A 335 -7.85 2.50 -6.34
CA ASN A 335 -8.98 3.16 -6.97
C ASN A 335 -8.69 3.71 -8.38
N TRP A 336 -9.38 3.19 -9.41
CA TRP A 336 -9.05 3.46 -10.84
C TRP A 336 -10.25 3.84 -11.74
N SER A 337 -11.42 4.15 -11.17
CA SER A 337 -12.66 4.32 -11.93
C SER A 337 -12.77 5.62 -12.74
N ASN A 338 -12.38 6.79 -12.21
CA ASN A 338 -12.66 8.09 -12.85
C ASN A 338 -11.76 8.52 -14.02
N GLY A 339 -10.71 7.78 -14.37
CA GLY A 339 -9.84 8.09 -15.52
C GLY A 339 -8.97 9.36 -15.40
N ASN A 340 -8.96 10.04 -14.25
CA ASN A 340 -8.19 11.27 -14.05
C ASN A 340 -6.72 10.98 -13.70
N PHE A 341 -6.04 10.31 -14.62
CA PHE A 341 -4.64 9.93 -14.57
C PHE A 341 -4.16 9.66 -15.99
N VAL A 342 -2.86 9.75 -16.24
CA VAL A 342 -2.28 9.38 -17.53
C VAL A 342 -1.28 8.27 -17.33
N LEU A 343 -1.53 7.11 -17.93
CA LEU A 343 -0.55 6.03 -18.07
C LEU A 343 -0.24 5.90 -19.56
N GLN A 344 1.04 5.81 -19.92
CA GLN A 344 1.44 5.64 -21.33
C GLN A 344 2.85 5.09 -21.49
N ASN A 345 3.06 4.33 -22.56
CA ASN A 345 4.38 3.81 -22.96
C ASN A 345 5.13 3.07 -21.84
N ASN A 346 4.40 2.41 -20.94
CA ASN A 346 4.97 1.63 -19.85
C ASN A 346 5.19 0.18 -20.27
N LEU A 347 6.16 -0.47 -19.65
CA LEU A 347 6.39 -1.90 -19.82
C LEU A 347 6.02 -2.64 -18.54
N TYR A 348 5.05 -3.55 -18.64
CA TYR A 348 4.59 -4.40 -17.55
C TYR A 348 5.13 -5.82 -17.74
N TRP A 349 5.52 -6.46 -16.65
CA TRP A 349 5.94 -7.86 -16.65
C TRP A 349 5.76 -8.49 -15.28
N ASP A 350 5.13 -9.66 -15.20
CA ASP A 350 5.06 -10.44 -13.95
C ASP A 350 5.71 -11.82 -14.05
N GLY A 351 6.40 -12.10 -15.16
CA GLY A 351 6.92 -13.44 -15.46
C GLY A 351 5.96 -14.32 -16.25
N THR A 352 4.75 -13.86 -16.56
CA THR A 352 3.71 -14.61 -17.27
C THR A 352 3.18 -13.88 -18.51
N GLU A 353 2.61 -14.62 -19.46
CA GLU A 353 1.97 -14.05 -20.66
C GLU A 353 0.57 -13.48 -20.39
N GLU A 354 -0.06 -13.89 -19.28
CA GLU A 354 -1.41 -13.47 -18.87
C GLU A 354 -1.39 -12.99 -17.39
N PRO A 355 -0.78 -11.83 -17.12
CA PRO A 355 -0.60 -11.33 -15.77
C PRO A 355 -1.92 -10.94 -15.12
N GLU A 356 -1.87 -10.81 -13.79
CA GLU A 356 -2.97 -10.25 -13.03
C GLU A 356 -3.19 -8.74 -13.30
N SER A 357 -4.35 -8.28 -12.86
CA SER A 357 -5.19 -7.34 -13.58
C SER A 357 -4.76 -5.85 -13.56
N PHE A 358 -5.22 -5.13 -14.57
CA PHE A 358 -5.32 -3.67 -14.62
C PHE A 358 -6.74 -3.27 -14.19
N ASP A 359 -7.03 -3.30 -12.88
CA ASP A 359 -8.40 -3.07 -12.35
C ASP A 359 -9.41 -4.12 -12.87
N ASP A 360 -9.07 -5.40 -12.71
CA ASP A 360 -9.80 -6.59 -13.21
C ASP A 360 -9.92 -6.73 -14.73
N LEU A 361 -9.18 -5.91 -15.48
CA LEU A 361 -9.08 -5.93 -16.93
C LEU A 361 -7.71 -6.45 -17.39
N SER A 362 -7.67 -7.04 -18.58
CA SER A 362 -6.43 -7.24 -19.34
C SER A 362 -5.88 -5.89 -19.83
N LEU A 363 -4.60 -5.83 -20.20
CA LEU A 363 -4.00 -4.62 -20.79
C LEU A 363 -4.76 -4.16 -22.04
N ALA A 364 -5.22 -5.09 -22.89
CA ALA A 364 -5.98 -4.75 -24.09
C ALA A 364 -7.36 -4.14 -23.77
N GLU A 365 -8.09 -4.70 -22.80
CA GLU A 365 -9.37 -4.14 -22.33
C GLU A 365 -9.18 -2.78 -21.65
N TRP A 366 -8.09 -2.62 -20.90
CA TRP A 366 -7.69 -1.37 -20.27
C TRP A 366 -7.38 -0.29 -21.32
N GLN A 367 -6.65 -0.66 -22.38
CA GLN A 367 -6.35 0.20 -23.53
C GLN A 367 -7.58 0.55 -24.35
N ALA A 368 -8.54 -0.37 -24.51
CA ALA A 368 -9.81 -0.10 -25.19
C ALA A 368 -10.65 0.98 -24.47
N LYS A 369 -10.39 1.23 -23.18
CA LYS A 369 -10.97 2.36 -22.42
C LYS A 369 -10.20 3.68 -22.58
N GLY A 370 -9.20 3.73 -23.47
CA GLY A 370 -8.37 4.91 -23.70
C GLY A 370 -7.23 5.11 -22.69
N ARG A 371 -6.89 4.09 -21.90
CA ARG A 371 -5.87 4.13 -20.85
C ARG A 371 -4.57 3.45 -21.32
N ASP A 372 -3.43 3.73 -20.69
CA ASP A 372 -2.14 3.04 -20.98
C ASP A 372 -1.73 2.98 -22.46
N LYS A 373 -1.95 4.10 -23.17
CA LYS A 373 -1.69 4.14 -24.61
C LYS A 373 -0.23 3.80 -24.90
N GLY A 374 -0.02 2.84 -25.79
CA GLY A 374 1.32 2.43 -26.23
C GLY A 374 2.10 1.61 -25.22
N SER A 375 1.55 1.31 -24.04
CA SER A 375 2.15 0.40 -23.08
C SER A 375 2.13 -1.04 -23.58
N LEU A 376 3.08 -1.85 -23.12
CA LEU A 376 3.25 -3.24 -23.50
C LEU A 376 3.31 -4.15 -22.27
N LEU A 377 2.89 -5.38 -22.48
CA LEU A 377 3.13 -6.50 -21.59
C LEU A 377 4.18 -7.39 -22.27
N ALA A 378 5.41 -7.40 -21.77
CA ALA A 378 6.49 -8.22 -22.30
C ALA A 378 7.68 -8.26 -21.33
N ASP A 379 8.49 -9.32 -21.44
CA ASP A 379 9.74 -9.43 -20.68
C ASP A 379 10.65 -8.21 -20.97
N PRO A 380 11.06 -7.45 -19.93
CA PRO A 380 12.01 -6.34 -20.08
C PRO A 380 13.41 -6.78 -20.50
N LEU A 381 13.75 -8.07 -20.46
CA LEU A 381 15.07 -8.60 -20.80
C LEU A 381 16.17 -7.98 -19.91
N PHE A 382 15.93 -7.96 -18.60
CA PHE A 382 16.98 -7.63 -17.64
C PHE A 382 18.13 -8.65 -17.68
N VAL A 383 19.33 -8.23 -17.27
CA VAL A 383 20.48 -9.14 -17.14
C VAL A 383 20.21 -10.19 -16.06
N ALA A 384 19.81 -9.77 -14.86
CA ALA A 384 19.41 -10.66 -13.75
C ALA A 384 18.67 -9.87 -12.64
N ALA A 385 17.42 -9.44 -12.89
CA ALA A 385 16.65 -8.64 -11.92
C ALA A 385 16.41 -9.36 -10.58
N ASP A 386 16.26 -10.69 -10.61
CA ASP A 386 16.16 -11.57 -9.43
C ASP A 386 17.41 -11.52 -8.53
N LYS A 387 18.56 -11.12 -9.10
CA LYS A 387 19.84 -10.93 -8.40
C LYS A 387 20.18 -9.45 -8.18
N GLY A 388 19.23 -8.54 -8.42
CA GLY A 388 19.41 -7.10 -8.29
C GLY A 388 20.09 -6.42 -9.47
N ASP A 389 20.32 -7.11 -10.59
CA ASP A 389 20.90 -6.53 -11.81
C ASP A 389 19.81 -6.13 -12.81
N PHE A 390 19.41 -4.86 -12.72
CA PHE A 390 18.37 -4.23 -13.54
C PHE A 390 18.92 -3.59 -14.83
N ARG A 391 20.11 -3.99 -15.30
CA ARG A 391 20.58 -3.55 -16.62
C ARG A 391 19.77 -4.25 -17.72
N LEU A 392 19.43 -3.53 -18.77
CA LEU A 392 18.68 -4.05 -19.91
C LEU A 392 19.60 -4.67 -20.96
N ARG A 393 19.15 -5.74 -21.60
CA ARG A 393 19.76 -6.26 -22.83
C ARG A 393 19.42 -5.34 -24.02
N PRO A 394 20.25 -5.32 -25.09
CA PRO A 394 20.10 -4.39 -26.21
C PRO A 394 18.79 -4.49 -26.99
N ASP A 395 18.12 -5.65 -26.93
CA ASP A 395 16.86 -5.96 -27.62
C ASP A 395 15.62 -5.76 -26.73
N SER A 396 15.79 -5.19 -25.53
CA SER A 396 14.70 -4.93 -24.59
C SER A 396 13.56 -4.13 -25.24
N PRO A 397 12.29 -4.57 -25.09
CA PRO A 397 11.14 -3.82 -25.58
C PRO A 397 11.00 -2.44 -24.92
N ALA A 398 11.54 -2.26 -23.71
CA ALA A 398 11.51 -0.98 -23.00
C ALA A 398 12.18 0.15 -23.80
N LEU A 399 13.27 -0.16 -24.52
CA LEU A 399 14.02 0.82 -25.32
C LEU A 399 13.15 1.41 -26.45
N ARG A 400 12.31 0.58 -27.09
CA ARG A 400 11.38 1.03 -28.13
C ARG A 400 10.22 1.86 -27.59
N LEU A 401 9.89 1.69 -26.31
CA LEU A 401 8.92 2.52 -25.60
C LEU A 401 9.51 3.87 -25.15
N GLY A 402 10.81 4.08 -25.37
CA GLY A 402 11.52 5.31 -25.02
C GLY A 402 12.15 5.29 -23.63
N PHE A 403 12.12 4.16 -22.92
CA PHE A 403 12.87 4.01 -21.67
C PHE A 403 14.37 4.26 -21.94
N GLN A 404 14.99 5.11 -21.12
CA GLN A 404 16.40 5.43 -21.16
C GLN A 404 17.10 4.71 -20.01
N PRO A 405 17.97 3.71 -20.29
CA PRO A 405 18.76 3.07 -19.24
C PRO A 405 19.54 4.10 -18.41
N PHE A 406 19.57 3.91 -17.10
CA PHE A 406 20.33 4.73 -16.17
C PHE A 406 21.20 3.86 -15.27
N ASP A 407 22.32 4.42 -14.81
CA ASP A 407 23.28 3.72 -13.96
C ASP A 407 22.92 3.86 -12.48
N VAL A 408 22.33 2.81 -11.92
CA VAL A 408 21.94 2.74 -10.51
C VAL A 408 23.16 2.78 -9.58
N SER A 409 24.34 2.38 -10.04
CA SER A 409 25.56 2.37 -9.21
C SER A 409 26.04 3.78 -8.81
N GLN A 410 25.45 4.83 -9.40
CA GLN A 410 25.67 6.22 -9.00
C GLN A 410 24.92 6.59 -7.70
N ALA A 411 23.94 5.78 -7.28
CA ALA A 411 23.18 6.02 -6.06
C ALA A 411 24.00 5.67 -4.80
N GLY A 412 23.77 6.43 -3.74
CA GLY A 412 24.45 6.27 -2.45
C GLY A 412 25.78 7.01 -2.35
N LEU A 413 26.64 6.51 -1.48
CA LEU A 413 27.85 7.22 -1.07
C LEU A 413 28.93 7.27 -2.16
N ILE A 414 29.61 8.41 -2.22
CA ILE A 414 30.79 8.65 -3.04
C ILE A 414 32.06 8.41 -2.21
N GLY A 415 32.94 7.56 -2.74
CA GLY A 415 34.25 7.26 -2.17
C GLY A 415 34.31 5.86 -1.54
N ASP A 416 35.38 5.12 -1.83
CA ASP A 416 35.50 3.71 -1.46
C ASP A 416 35.45 3.48 0.05
N ALA A 417 36.06 4.38 0.83
CA ALA A 417 36.02 4.30 2.29
C ALA A 417 34.60 4.44 2.86
N TRP A 418 33.80 5.35 2.28
CA TRP A 418 32.41 5.56 2.70
C TRP A 418 31.51 4.40 2.30
N ARG A 419 31.66 3.89 1.06
CA ARG A 419 30.96 2.69 0.61
C ARG A 419 31.31 1.44 1.43
N ALA A 420 32.59 1.24 1.76
CA ALA A 420 33.01 0.12 2.60
C ALA A 420 32.43 0.23 4.01
N LYS A 421 32.40 1.44 4.58
CA LYS A 421 31.77 1.70 5.88
C LYS A 421 30.27 1.38 5.86
N ALA A 422 29.56 1.81 4.82
CA ALA A 422 28.14 1.55 4.70
C ALA A 422 27.83 0.06 4.44
N ALA A 423 28.61 -0.62 3.59
CA ALA A 423 28.50 -2.06 3.41
C ALA A 423 28.70 -2.84 4.72
N ALA A 424 29.62 -2.41 5.59
CA ALA A 424 29.81 -3.02 6.91
C ALA A 424 28.61 -2.81 7.85
N VAL A 425 27.96 -1.64 7.78
CA VAL A 425 26.70 -1.38 8.50
C VAL A 425 25.59 -2.27 7.96
N SER A 426 25.41 -2.30 6.64
CA SER A 426 24.34 -3.05 5.99
C SER A 426 24.44 -4.57 6.21
N ALA A 427 25.66 -5.09 6.35
CA ALA A 427 25.90 -6.51 6.60
C ALA A 427 25.36 -7.01 7.95
N VAL A 428 25.16 -6.12 8.94
CA VAL A 428 24.67 -6.50 10.27
C VAL A 428 23.20 -6.14 10.51
N ILE A 429 22.56 -5.43 9.57
CA ILE A 429 21.12 -5.14 9.67
C ILE A 429 20.34 -6.42 9.42
N PRO A 430 19.45 -6.84 10.34
CA PRO A 430 18.54 -7.96 10.10
C PRO A 430 17.69 -7.72 8.86
N GLN A 431 17.74 -8.64 7.90
CA GLN A 431 16.91 -8.56 6.71
C GLN A 431 15.53 -9.12 7.03
N LEU A 432 14.50 -8.30 6.81
CA LEU A 432 13.12 -8.77 6.86
C LEU A 432 12.83 -9.53 5.57
N GLU A 433 12.82 -10.85 5.66
CA GLU A 433 12.52 -11.72 4.52
C GLU A 433 11.02 -11.99 4.34
N GLU A 434 10.15 -11.32 5.11
CA GLU A 434 8.69 -11.52 5.09
C GLU A 434 8.07 -11.37 3.67
N TRP A 435 8.72 -10.62 2.77
CA TRP A 435 8.31 -10.53 1.37
C TRP A 435 8.34 -11.88 0.62
N LYS A 436 9.19 -12.84 1.04
CA LYS A 436 9.31 -14.17 0.42
C LYS A 436 8.12 -15.08 0.76
N ASP A 437 7.52 -14.86 1.93
CA ASP A 437 6.37 -15.64 2.41
C ASP A 437 5.03 -15.02 2.03
N ALA A 438 5.05 -13.77 1.56
CA ALA A 438 3.83 -13.08 1.14
C ALA A 438 3.18 -13.80 -0.04
N ARG A 439 1.96 -14.28 0.17
CA ARG A 439 1.11 -14.89 -0.86
C ARG A 439 0.16 -13.85 -1.43
N PRO A 440 -0.11 -13.86 -2.76
CA PRO A 440 -1.12 -12.99 -3.33
C PRO A 440 -2.41 -13.15 -2.56
N PRO A 441 -3.12 -12.06 -2.19
CA PRO A 441 -4.40 -12.16 -1.53
C PRO A 441 -5.29 -12.99 -2.44
N GLU A 442 -5.99 -13.97 -1.86
CA GLU A 442 -6.99 -14.69 -2.62
C GLU A 442 -7.93 -13.68 -3.27
N SER A 443 -8.05 -13.79 -4.60
CA SER A 443 -8.90 -12.91 -5.38
C SER A 443 -10.32 -12.99 -4.84
N THR A 444 -10.96 -11.83 -4.67
CA THR A 444 -12.40 -11.79 -4.37
C THR A 444 -13.23 -12.23 -5.58
N ILE A 445 -12.62 -12.32 -6.78
CA ILE A 445 -13.26 -12.76 -8.02
C ILE A 445 -12.85 -14.20 -8.32
N ILE A 446 -13.84 -15.05 -8.52
CA ILE A 446 -13.62 -16.47 -8.86
C ILE A 446 -13.37 -16.58 -10.37
N LYS A 447 -12.18 -17.04 -10.75
CA LYS A 447 -11.76 -17.22 -12.16
C LYS A 447 -11.84 -18.68 -12.65
N GLY A 448 -12.00 -19.64 -11.73
CA GLY A 448 -11.97 -21.08 -12.00
C GLY A 448 -12.90 -21.86 -11.08
N ASP A 449 -12.49 -23.09 -10.74
CA ASP A 449 -13.21 -23.91 -9.77
C ASP A 449 -13.24 -23.23 -8.40
N PHE A 450 -14.37 -23.30 -7.71
CA PHE A 450 -14.60 -22.77 -6.38
C PHE A 450 -15.45 -23.73 -5.57
N SER A 451 -15.12 -23.90 -4.30
CA SER A 451 -15.89 -24.69 -3.34
C SER A 451 -15.82 -24.06 -1.96
N CYS A 452 -16.95 -24.00 -1.26
CA CYS A 452 -17.04 -23.52 0.12
C CYS A 452 -18.10 -24.32 0.89
N ASP A 453 -17.64 -25.07 1.88
CA ASP A 453 -18.42 -25.86 2.84
C ASP A 453 -18.51 -25.19 4.22
N PHE A 454 -17.97 -23.96 4.36
CA PHE A 454 -17.98 -23.13 5.57
C PHE A 454 -17.29 -23.69 6.83
N GLU A 455 -16.84 -24.95 6.85
CA GLU A 455 -16.25 -25.61 8.02
C GLU A 455 -14.99 -24.92 8.56
N GLY A 456 -14.19 -24.33 7.66
CA GLY A 456 -12.96 -23.60 8.00
C GLY A 456 -13.18 -22.20 8.61
N LEU A 457 -14.43 -21.75 8.75
CA LEU A 457 -14.76 -20.37 9.15
C LEU A 457 -15.42 -20.33 10.52
N ALA A 458 -15.03 -19.37 11.37
CA ALA A 458 -15.65 -19.20 12.68
C ALA A 458 -17.10 -18.68 12.55
N PRO A 459 -18.04 -19.07 13.44
CA PRO A 459 -19.38 -18.47 13.48
C PRO A 459 -19.32 -16.94 13.58
N GLY A 460 -20.23 -16.25 12.90
CA GLY A 460 -20.25 -14.80 12.80
C GLY A 460 -19.34 -14.20 11.72
N THR A 461 -18.59 -15.03 10.98
CA THR A 461 -17.71 -14.58 9.89
C THR A 461 -18.31 -14.85 8.50
N LEU A 462 -17.62 -14.39 7.44
CA LEU A 462 -17.94 -14.67 6.04
C LEU A 462 -16.65 -14.96 5.26
N PRO A 463 -16.67 -15.88 4.28
CA PRO A 463 -15.54 -16.08 3.37
C PRO A 463 -15.36 -14.86 2.47
N ARG A 464 -14.11 -14.54 2.12
CA ARG A 464 -13.71 -13.34 1.37
C ARG A 464 -14.39 -13.23 -0.01
N GLN A 465 -14.63 -14.36 -0.67
CA GLN A 465 -15.23 -14.46 -2.00
C GLN A 465 -16.77 -14.34 -1.98
N ILE A 466 -17.42 -14.48 -0.82
CA ILE A 466 -18.88 -14.35 -0.67
C ILE A 466 -19.19 -12.96 -0.12
N ARG A 467 -19.81 -12.12 -0.94
CA ARG A 467 -20.06 -10.72 -0.62
C ARG A 467 -21.51 -10.51 -0.18
N PRO A 468 -21.76 -9.97 1.03
CA PRO A 468 -23.10 -9.64 1.46
C PRO A 468 -23.55 -8.26 0.91
N ALA A 469 -24.85 -8.09 0.76
CA ALA A 469 -25.49 -6.80 0.51
C ALA A 469 -26.80 -6.70 1.30
N GLY A 470 -27.06 -5.52 1.87
CA GLY A 470 -28.27 -5.29 2.67
C GLY A 470 -28.33 -6.04 4.01
N ALA A 471 -27.24 -6.68 4.44
CA ALA A 471 -27.10 -7.36 5.73
C ALA A 471 -26.88 -6.36 6.88
N THR A 472 -27.76 -5.36 6.99
CA THR A 472 -27.76 -4.39 8.09
C THR A 472 -28.82 -4.79 9.11
N ALA A 473 -28.47 -4.74 10.39
CA ALA A 473 -29.40 -5.04 11.48
C ALA A 473 -30.73 -4.28 11.26
N PRO A 474 -31.89 -4.96 11.33
CA PRO A 474 -32.09 -6.30 11.90
C PRO A 474 -31.77 -7.51 10.99
N ALA A 475 -31.50 -7.35 9.69
CA ALA A 475 -31.09 -8.46 8.83
C ALA A 475 -29.61 -8.84 9.04
N GLN A 476 -29.29 -10.13 8.88
CA GLN A 476 -27.94 -10.64 9.06
C GLN A 476 -27.56 -11.67 7.99
N VAL A 477 -26.26 -11.74 7.68
CA VAL A 477 -25.66 -12.82 6.89
C VAL A 477 -24.38 -13.23 7.61
N VAL A 478 -24.34 -14.46 8.11
CA VAL A 478 -23.20 -14.98 8.89
C VAL A 478 -23.04 -16.48 8.73
N VAL A 479 -21.82 -16.97 8.85
CA VAL A 479 -21.58 -18.40 9.12
C VAL A 479 -22.13 -18.74 10.52
N THR A 480 -22.80 -19.89 10.65
CA THR A 480 -23.38 -20.37 11.91
C THR A 480 -23.15 -21.87 12.08
N ASP A 481 -23.29 -22.37 13.30
CA ASP A 481 -23.29 -23.77 13.70
C ASP A 481 -24.70 -24.28 14.11
N GLU A 482 -25.75 -23.51 13.83
CA GLU A 482 -27.15 -23.86 14.12
C GLU A 482 -27.67 -25.03 13.27
N GLU A 483 -27.34 -25.02 11.97
CA GLU A 483 -27.83 -25.97 10.97
C GLU A 483 -26.75 -26.14 9.88
N ALA A 484 -26.60 -27.34 9.33
CA ALA A 484 -25.70 -27.61 8.21
C ALA A 484 -26.22 -28.78 7.35
N ALA A 485 -25.93 -28.75 6.04
CA ALA A 485 -26.26 -29.83 5.12
C ALA A 485 -25.20 -30.94 5.18
N SER A 486 -23.94 -30.53 5.28
CA SER A 486 -22.80 -31.38 5.56
C SER A 486 -21.97 -30.77 6.71
N GLY A 487 -21.13 -31.57 7.37
CA GLY A 487 -20.30 -31.05 8.46
C GLY A 487 -21.09 -30.51 9.66
N SER A 488 -20.75 -29.30 10.09
CA SER A 488 -21.24 -28.66 11.31
C SER A 488 -21.58 -27.17 11.14
N ARG A 489 -21.31 -26.57 9.99
CA ARG A 489 -21.49 -25.14 9.74
C ARG A 489 -22.14 -24.87 8.39
N SER A 490 -22.88 -23.77 8.32
CA SER A 490 -23.40 -23.27 7.05
C SER A 490 -23.53 -21.75 7.08
N LEU A 491 -23.89 -21.16 5.94
CA LEU A 491 -24.18 -19.74 5.83
C LEU A 491 -25.66 -19.46 6.10
N LYS A 492 -25.96 -18.68 7.14
CA LYS A 492 -27.32 -18.22 7.47
C LYS A 492 -27.59 -16.85 6.86
N LEU A 493 -28.69 -16.74 6.13
CA LEU A 493 -29.31 -15.49 5.70
C LEU A 493 -30.58 -15.28 6.53
N TRP A 494 -30.60 -14.20 7.32
CA TRP A 494 -31.70 -13.85 8.20
C TRP A 494 -32.32 -12.53 7.75
N ASP A 495 -33.56 -12.63 7.26
CA ASP A 495 -34.39 -11.52 6.81
C ASP A 495 -35.16 -10.87 7.97
N ALA A 496 -35.69 -9.68 7.76
CA ALA A 496 -36.43 -8.93 8.76
C ALA A 496 -37.47 -8.00 8.12
N ALA A 497 -38.40 -7.49 8.94
CA ALA A 497 -39.35 -6.50 8.48
C ALA A 497 -38.70 -5.12 8.26
N ASN A 498 -39.23 -4.35 7.30
CA ASN A 498 -38.87 -2.96 7.01
C ASN A 498 -37.44 -2.76 6.46
N LEU A 499 -36.93 -3.73 5.70
CA LEU A 499 -35.65 -3.57 5.02
C LEU A 499 -35.77 -2.54 3.88
N GLN A 500 -34.64 -1.91 3.55
CA GLN A 500 -34.57 -0.84 2.53
C GLN A 500 -35.09 -1.30 1.15
N ARG A 501 -34.94 -2.59 0.85
CA ARG A 501 -35.38 -3.26 -0.38
C ARG A 501 -35.90 -4.65 0.02
N SER A 502 -36.92 -5.14 -0.69
CA SER A 502 -37.49 -6.48 -0.43
C SER A 502 -36.55 -7.63 -0.77
N PHE A 503 -35.52 -7.37 -1.58
CA PHE A 503 -34.51 -8.36 -1.98
C PHE A 503 -33.27 -8.34 -1.08
N TYR A 504 -33.32 -7.65 0.05
CA TYR A 504 -32.27 -7.71 1.07
C TYR A 504 -32.70 -8.64 2.20
N PRO A 505 -31.77 -9.36 2.84
CA PRO A 505 -30.35 -9.47 2.50
C PRO A 505 -30.06 -10.46 1.36
N TYR A 506 -28.93 -10.30 0.68
CA TYR A 506 -28.40 -11.32 -0.23
C TYR A 506 -26.90 -11.48 -0.11
N VAL A 507 -26.40 -12.61 -0.59
CA VAL A 507 -24.98 -12.81 -0.87
C VAL A 507 -24.74 -13.04 -2.34
N TYR A 508 -23.53 -12.74 -2.80
CA TYR A 508 -23.14 -13.02 -4.17
C TYR A 508 -21.68 -13.39 -4.31
N LEU A 509 -21.39 -14.11 -5.38
CA LEU A 509 -20.05 -14.34 -5.91
C LEU A 509 -19.83 -13.42 -7.12
N ASP A 510 -18.67 -12.77 -7.19
CA ASP A 510 -18.16 -12.18 -8.42
C ASP A 510 -17.33 -13.22 -9.18
N LEU A 511 -17.61 -13.41 -10.47
CA LEU A 511 -16.96 -14.43 -11.28
C LEU A 511 -16.39 -13.86 -12.60
N LYS A 512 -15.28 -14.43 -13.05
CA LYS A 512 -14.69 -14.19 -14.38
C LYS A 512 -14.25 -15.53 -14.97
N LEU A 513 -15.22 -16.42 -15.17
CA LEU A 513 -14.97 -17.76 -15.70
C LEU A 513 -14.63 -17.70 -17.19
N ARG A 514 -13.66 -18.51 -17.62
CA ARG A 514 -13.43 -18.79 -19.05
C ARG A 514 -14.66 -19.48 -19.68
N PRO A 515 -14.92 -19.34 -20.98
CA PRO A 515 -15.99 -20.07 -21.65
C PRO A 515 -15.81 -21.59 -21.48
N ALA A 516 -16.76 -22.23 -20.79
CA ALA A 516 -16.72 -23.64 -20.45
C ALA A 516 -18.13 -24.18 -20.21
N LYS A 517 -18.24 -25.50 -20.09
CA LYS A 517 -19.36 -26.10 -19.36
C LYS A 517 -19.16 -25.79 -17.89
N THR A 518 -20.21 -25.34 -17.22
CA THR A 518 -20.15 -24.90 -15.83
C THR A 518 -21.24 -25.59 -15.04
N ARG A 519 -20.85 -26.19 -13.91
CA ARG A 519 -21.76 -26.67 -12.88
C ARG A 519 -21.75 -25.71 -11.72
N VAL A 520 -22.92 -25.23 -11.32
CA VAL A 520 -23.15 -24.55 -10.04
C VAL A 520 -23.93 -25.50 -9.17
N ALA A 521 -23.43 -25.81 -7.97
CA ALA A 521 -24.10 -26.70 -7.05
C ALA A 521 -24.07 -26.14 -5.63
N PHE A 522 -25.12 -26.33 -4.87
CA PHE A 522 -25.22 -25.88 -3.48
C PHE A 522 -26.34 -26.61 -2.75
N SER A 523 -26.27 -26.63 -1.43
CA SER A 523 -27.29 -27.15 -0.54
C SER A 523 -28.07 -25.98 0.04
N LEU A 524 -29.39 -26.02 -0.04
CA LEU A 524 -30.28 -24.94 0.38
C LEU A 524 -31.33 -25.47 1.35
N ARG A 525 -31.54 -24.77 2.46
CA ARG A 525 -32.67 -24.95 3.37
C ARG A 525 -33.31 -23.61 3.66
N PHE A 526 -34.63 -23.56 3.77
CA PHE A 526 -35.36 -22.33 4.05
C PHE A 526 -36.63 -22.64 4.82
N ASP A 527 -37.08 -21.68 5.63
CA ASP A 527 -38.31 -21.84 6.40
C ASP A 527 -39.58 -21.75 5.53
N ALA A 528 -40.72 -22.17 6.08
CA ALA A 528 -42.01 -22.17 5.37
C ALA A 528 -42.54 -20.79 4.95
N LYS A 529 -41.90 -19.70 5.39
CA LYS A 529 -42.29 -18.31 5.08
C LYS A 529 -41.29 -17.60 4.18
N ALA A 530 -40.12 -18.20 3.96
CA ALA A 530 -39.05 -17.68 3.13
C ALA A 530 -39.41 -17.74 1.65
N ASN A 531 -39.00 -16.71 0.92
CA ASN A 531 -38.85 -16.79 -0.53
C ASN A 531 -37.37 -16.63 -0.84
N PHE A 532 -36.81 -17.61 -1.52
CA PHE A 532 -35.39 -17.61 -1.84
C PHE A 532 -35.19 -17.56 -3.34
N TRP A 533 -34.30 -16.70 -3.79
CA TRP A 533 -34.05 -16.44 -5.21
C TRP A 533 -32.57 -16.60 -5.54
N VAL A 534 -32.27 -17.45 -6.52
CA VAL A 534 -30.92 -17.68 -7.03
C VAL A 534 -30.85 -17.21 -8.47
N GLU A 535 -29.88 -16.38 -8.82
CA GLU A 535 -29.75 -15.85 -10.18
C GLU A 535 -28.30 -15.68 -10.64
N GLY A 536 -28.01 -16.16 -11.86
CA GLY A 536 -26.77 -15.87 -12.57
C GLY A 536 -26.92 -14.67 -13.51
N ARG A 537 -25.91 -13.79 -13.57
CA ARG A 537 -25.91 -12.60 -14.45
C ARG A 537 -24.58 -12.41 -15.19
N THR A 538 -24.64 -11.79 -16.35
CA THR A 538 -23.47 -11.20 -17.02
C THR A 538 -23.05 -9.91 -16.32
N ARG A 539 -21.85 -9.40 -16.63
CA ARG A 539 -21.34 -8.13 -16.10
C ARG A 539 -21.98 -6.93 -16.81
N GLY A 540 -22.28 -5.85 -16.07
CA GLY A 540 -22.67 -4.54 -16.62
C GLY A 540 -23.95 -3.95 -16.02
N GLU A 541 -24.17 -2.64 -16.21
CA GLU A 541 -25.37 -1.93 -15.71
C GLU A 541 -26.67 -2.46 -16.36
N LYS A 542 -26.59 -2.87 -17.63
CA LYS A 542 -27.63 -3.63 -18.34
C LYS A 542 -27.21 -5.09 -18.44
N TYR A 543 -27.20 -5.79 -17.31
CA TYR A 543 -26.87 -7.20 -17.28
C TYR A 543 -27.91 -8.06 -18.03
N HIS A 544 -27.49 -9.23 -18.47
CA HIS A 544 -28.36 -10.29 -18.96
C HIS A 544 -28.47 -11.36 -17.87
N ALA A 545 -29.69 -11.75 -17.53
CA ALA A 545 -29.93 -12.80 -16.54
C ALA A 545 -29.95 -14.18 -17.22
N GLY A 546 -29.27 -15.15 -16.59
CA GLY A 546 -29.13 -16.53 -17.04
C GLY A 546 -30.12 -17.46 -16.34
N PRO A 547 -29.64 -18.54 -15.69
CA PRO A 547 -30.45 -19.34 -14.78
C PRO A 547 -30.99 -18.48 -13.63
N SER A 548 -32.30 -18.58 -13.37
CA SER A 548 -32.99 -17.85 -12.31
C SER A 548 -34.00 -18.79 -11.66
N LEU A 549 -33.84 -19.08 -10.37
CA LEU A 549 -34.65 -20.03 -9.61
C LEU A 549 -35.29 -19.32 -8.42
N ARG A 550 -36.61 -19.44 -8.27
CA ARG A 550 -37.35 -18.97 -7.09
C ARG A 550 -37.92 -20.16 -6.33
N PHE A 551 -37.60 -20.23 -5.05
CA PHE A 551 -38.09 -21.22 -4.09
C PHE A 551 -39.06 -20.52 -3.14
N TYR A 552 -40.24 -21.11 -2.97
CA TYR A 552 -41.29 -20.58 -2.10
C TYR A 552 -41.47 -21.50 -0.91
N GLY A 553 -41.73 -20.93 0.28
CA GLY A 553 -41.95 -21.68 1.51
C GLY A 553 -43.13 -22.68 1.49
N ASP A 554 -44.04 -22.57 0.51
CA ASP A 554 -45.09 -23.57 0.25
C ASP A 554 -44.62 -24.78 -0.60
N GLY A 555 -43.32 -24.86 -0.89
CA GLY A 555 -42.67 -25.95 -1.60
C GLY A 555 -42.66 -25.80 -3.12
N ARG A 556 -43.22 -24.72 -3.68
CA ARG A 556 -43.17 -24.45 -5.13
C ARG A 556 -41.78 -23.97 -5.55
N VAL A 557 -41.38 -24.37 -6.75
CA VAL A 557 -40.16 -23.89 -7.42
C VAL A 557 -40.51 -23.34 -8.79
N VAL A 558 -39.96 -22.17 -9.13
CA VAL A 558 -40.14 -21.53 -10.43
C VAL A 558 -38.77 -21.31 -11.07
N ALA A 559 -38.56 -21.89 -12.25
CA ALA A 559 -37.40 -21.64 -13.10
C ALA A 559 -37.72 -20.51 -14.09
N GLY A 560 -37.23 -19.32 -13.80
CA GLY A 560 -37.53 -18.09 -14.52
C GLY A 560 -39.01 -17.75 -14.53
N ARG A 561 -39.72 -18.12 -15.61
CA ARG A 561 -41.17 -17.95 -15.74
C ARG A 561 -41.95 -19.26 -15.70
N THR A 562 -41.25 -20.39 -15.55
CA THR A 562 -41.82 -21.74 -15.65
C THR A 562 -41.95 -22.37 -14.26
N PRO A 563 -43.17 -22.58 -13.73
CA PRO A 563 -43.39 -23.39 -12.55
C PRO A 563 -42.93 -24.83 -12.80
N LEU A 564 -42.16 -25.39 -11.88
CA LEU A 564 -41.66 -26.76 -11.97
C LEU A 564 -42.63 -27.73 -11.30
N ALA A 565 -42.80 -28.91 -11.89
CA ALA A 565 -43.56 -30.01 -11.28
C ALA A 565 -42.72 -30.74 -10.21
N ALA A 566 -42.25 -29.99 -9.22
CA ALA A 566 -41.60 -30.50 -8.01
C ALA A 566 -42.23 -29.84 -6.78
N THR A 567 -42.43 -30.64 -5.73
CA THR A 567 -42.83 -30.13 -4.42
C THR A 567 -41.68 -30.40 -3.47
N LEU A 568 -41.05 -29.32 -3.00
CA LEU A 568 -39.96 -29.42 -2.03
C LEU A 568 -40.52 -29.29 -0.62
N PRO A 569 -40.15 -30.16 0.32
CA PRO A 569 -40.54 -29.98 1.72
C PRO A 569 -39.87 -28.73 2.30
N ALA A 570 -40.66 -27.87 2.96
CA ALA A 570 -40.11 -26.78 3.77
C ALA A 570 -39.25 -27.36 4.91
N ASP A 571 -38.32 -26.56 5.44
CA ASP A 571 -37.43 -26.96 6.54
C ASP A 571 -36.59 -28.21 6.28
N SER A 572 -36.35 -28.54 5.00
CA SER A 572 -35.49 -29.65 4.58
C SER A 572 -34.35 -29.14 3.70
N TRP A 573 -33.20 -29.79 3.79
CA TRP A 573 -32.07 -29.53 2.90
C TRP A 573 -32.35 -30.05 1.49
N ILE A 574 -32.08 -29.21 0.49
CA ILE A 574 -32.21 -29.55 -0.92
C ILE A 574 -30.87 -29.31 -1.60
N ARG A 575 -30.28 -30.37 -2.18
CA ARG A 575 -29.15 -30.21 -3.10
C ARG A 575 -29.66 -29.71 -4.45
N VAL A 576 -29.15 -28.57 -4.89
CA VAL A 576 -29.45 -27.94 -6.16
C VAL A 576 -28.22 -28.05 -7.06
N GLU A 577 -28.41 -28.53 -8.29
CA GLU A 577 -27.35 -28.55 -9.31
C GLU A 577 -27.85 -27.91 -10.61
N ILE A 578 -27.17 -26.86 -11.05
CA ILE A 578 -27.42 -26.11 -12.29
C ILE A 578 -26.25 -26.39 -13.22
N ASN A 579 -26.53 -27.01 -14.37
CA ASN A 579 -25.52 -27.30 -15.38
C ASN A 579 -25.81 -26.48 -16.65
N MET A 580 -24.83 -25.71 -17.10
CA MET A 580 -24.96 -24.84 -18.27
C MET A 580 -23.71 -24.92 -19.15
N ASP A 581 -23.87 -24.65 -20.45
CA ASP A 581 -22.75 -24.58 -21.39
C ASP A 581 -22.62 -23.16 -21.91
N LEU A 582 -21.53 -22.49 -21.52
CA LEU A 582 -21.27 -21.09 -21.84
C LEU A 582 -20.24 -20.94 -22.96
N ARG A 583 -19.89 -22.04 -23.64
CA ARG A 583 -19.01 -21.99 -24.81
C ARG A 583 -19.74 -21.36 -26.00
N PRO A 584 -19.04 -20.64 -26.88
CA PRO A 584 -19.65 -20.03 -28.06
C PRO A 584 -20.47 -21.03 -28.89
N GLY A 585 -21.69 -20.64 -29.28
CA GLY A 585 -22.61 -21.47 -30.08
C GLY A 585 -23.46 -22.46 -29.29
N SER A 586 -23.31 -22.53 -27.97
CA SER A 586 -24.15 -23.39 -27.12
C SER A 586 -25.61 -22.90 -27.03
N PRO A 587 -26.59 -23.79 -26.81
CA PRO A 587 -27.97 -23.41 -26.58
C PRO A 587 -28.12 -22.48 -25.37
N ALA A 588 -29.03 -21.50 -25.45
CA ALA A 588 -29.37 -20.59 -24.35
C ALA A 588 -30.27 -21.25 -23.29
N THR A 589 -29.81 -22.39 -22.75
CA THR A 589 -30.55 -23.21 -21.77
C THR A 589 -29.64 -23.79 -20.71
N TYR A 590 -30.22 -24.27 -19.61
CA TYR A 590 -29.54 -25.02 -18.57
C TYR A 590 -30.35 -26.25 -18.14
N ASP A 591 -29.66 -27.19 -17.52
CA ASP A 591 -30.25 -28.35 -16.87
C ASP A 591 -30.24 -28.15 -15.35
N LEU A 592 -31.30 -28.59 -14.68
CA LEU A 592 -31.48 -28.46 -13.23
C LEU A 592 -31.75 -29.84 -12.61
N ALA A 593 -31.06 -30.14 -11.53
CA ALA A 593 -31.39 -31.25 -10.64
C ALA A 593 -31.71 -30.71 -9.23
N LEU A 594 -32.78 -31.22 -8.64
CA LEU A 594 -33.21 -30.89 -7.28
C LEU A 594 -33.32 -32.20 -6.47
N THR A 595 -32.56 -32.32 -5.39
CA THR A 595 -32.54 -33.51 -4.53
C THR A 595 -32.85 -33.11 -3.08
N PRO A 596 -34.11 -33.19 -2.63
CA PRO A 596 -34.45 -33.02 -1.22
C PRO A 596 -33.84 -34.16 -0.38
N ALA A 597 -33.47 -33.87 0.87
CA ALA A 597 -32.92 -34.86 1.78
C ALA A 597 -33.86 -36.06 1.97
N GLY A 598 -33.35 -37.27 1.74
CA GLY A 598 -34.12 -38.51 1.85
C GLY A 598 -35.14 -38.78 0.74
N LEU A 599 -35.21 -37.94 -0.30
CA LEU A 599 -36.12 -38.09 -1.44
C LEU A 599 -35.38 -38.29 -2.77
N ALA A 600 -36.11 -38.73 -3.79
CA ALA A 600 -35.56 -38.93 -5.14
C ALA A 600 -35.28 -37.59 -5.84
N THR A 601 -34.23 -37.56 -6.67
CA THR A 601 -33.85 -36.40 -7.47
C THR A 601 -34.87 -36.13 -8.59
N SER A 602 -35.30 -34.88 -8.71
CA SER A 602 -36.09 -34.39 -9.84
C SER A 602 -35.18 -33.71 -10.86
N HIS A 603 -35.28 -34.10 -12.14
CA HIS A 603 -34.47 -33.57 -13.23
C HIS A 603 -35.30 -32.76 -14.22
N PHE A 604 -34.82 -31.57 -14.56
CA PHE A 604 -35.40 -30.69 -15.56
C PHE A 604 -34.34 -30.35 -16.59
N ARG A 605 -34.65 -30.54 -17.87
CA ARG A 605 -33.70 -30.38 -18.98
C ARG A 605 -34.08 -29.20 -19.86
N ALA A 606 -33.08 -28.56 -20.44
CA ALA A 606 -33.24 -27.47 -21.42
C ALA A 606 -34.16 -26.32 -20.94
N LEU A 607 -34.06 -25.95 -19.66
CA LEU A 607 -34.75 -24.77 -19.14
C LEU A 607 -34.13 -23.51 -19.77
N PRO A 608 -34.93 -22.57 -20.27
CA PRO A 608 -34.40 -21.38 -20.94
C PRO A 608 -33.75 -20.43 -19.93
N PHE A 609 -32.66 -19.77 -20.34
CA PHE A 609 -32.20 -18.56 -19.65
C PHE A 609 -33.26 -17.47 -19.69
N ILE A 610 -33.23 -16.54 -18.73
CA ILE A 610 -34.12 -15.36 -18.74
C ILE A 610 -33.86 -14.51 -19.99
N ALA A 611 -32.60 -14.25 -20.30
CA ALA A 611 -32.14 -13.54 -21.49
C ALA A 611 -31.36 -14.49 -22.40
N LYS A 612 -31.66 -14.48 -23.71
CA LYS A 612 -30.97 -15.34 -24.69
C LYS A 612 -29.51 -14.89 -24.92
N GLU A 613 -29.22 -13.65 -24.57
CA GLU A 613 -27.92 -13.00 -24.66
C GLU A 613 -26.98 -13.39 -23.50
N PHE A 614 -27.48 -14.10 -22.48
CA PHE A 614 -26.64 -14.61 -21.40
C PHE A 614 -25.63 -15.63 -21.94
N ASN A 615 -24.35 -15.29 -21.84
CA ASN A 615 -23.23 -16.09 -22.38
C ASN A 615 -22.04 -16.21 -21.41
N SER A 616 -22.12 -15.60 -20.24
CA SER A 616 -21.08 -15.65 -19.21
C SER A 616 -21.71 -15.54 -17.82
N LEU A 617 -21.20 -16.32 -16.88
CA LEU A 617 -21.55 -16.20 -15.46
C LEU A 617 -20.53 -15.27 -14.80
N ASN A 618 -20.92 -14.03 -14.54
CA ASN A 618 -20.06 -13.03 -13.90
C ASN A 618 -20.50 -12.64 -12.50
N TRP A 619 -21.75 -12.97 -12.16
CA TRP A 619 -22.32 -12.72 -10.86
C TRP A 619 -23.30 -13.85 -10.55
N LEU A 620 -23.18 -14.45 -9.37
CA LEU A 620 -24.11 -15.47 -8.89
C LEU A 620 -24.65 -15.03 -7.54
N GLY A 621 -25.94 -14.74 -7.47
CA GLY A 621 -26.60 -14.26 -6.26
C GLY A 621 -27.47 -15.30 -5.59
N PHE A 622 -27.53 -15.20 -4.28
CA PHE A 622 -28.38 -15.97 -3.36
C PHE A 622 -29.14 -14.97 -2.50
N ILE A 623 -30.41 -14.80 -2.79
CA ILE A 623 -31.21 -13.64 -2.39
C ILE A 623 -32.35 -14.10 -1.50
N SER A 624 -32.43 -13.56 -0.29
CA SER A 624 -33.64 -13.61 0.52
C SER A 624 -34.59 -12.53 0.01
N ASP A 625 -35.75 -12.92 -0.51
CA ASP A 625 -36.78 -12.02 -1.07
C ASP A 625 -37.99 -11.99 -0.13
N ALA A 626 -37.79 -11.55 1.12
CA ALA A 626 -38.83 -11.37 2.11
C ALA A 626 -38.83 -9.93 2.67
N ASN A 627 -39.93 -9.54 3.31
CA ASN A 627 -40.01 -8.27 4.06
C ASN A 627 -40.59 -8.53 5.46
N HIS A 628 -40.24 -9.69 6.01
CA HIS A 628 -40.64 -10.21 7.30
C HIS A 628 -39.56 -11.19 7.74
N GLU A 629 -39.57 -11.54 9.02
CA GLU A 629 -38.58 -12.45 9.59
C GLU A 629 -38.65 -13.83 8.92
N THR A 630 -37.57 -14.19 8.22
CA THR A 630 -37.38 -15.52 7.62
C THR A 630 -35.91 -15.91 7.65
N ILE A 631 -35.65 -17.21 7.61
CA ILE A 631 -34.31 -17.77 7.63
C ILE A 631 -34.12 -18.70 6.44
N ALA A 632 -32.98 -18.53 5.76
CA ALA A 632 -32.46 -19.49 4.80
C ALA A 632 -31.01 -19.84 5.14
N TYR A 633 -30.62 -21.08 4.85
CA TYR A 633 -29.29 -21.60 5.02
C TYR A 633 -28.73 -22.07 3.67
N LEU A 634 -27.49 -21.72 3.40
CA LEU A 634 -26.74 -22.10 2.20
C LEU A 634 -25.49 -22.88 2.64
N ASP A 635 -25.23 -24.01 1.99
CA ASP A 635 -24.11 -24.88 2.30
C ASP A 635 -23.53 -25.55 1.04
N ASP A 636 -22.36 -26.17 1.14
CA ASP A 636 -21.70 -26.95 0.08
C ASP A 636 -21.65 -26.23 -1.29
N LEU A 637 -21.38 -24.93 -1.30
CA LEU A 637 -21.41 -24.10 -2.50
C LEU A 637 -20.24 -24.44 -3.42
N GLU A 638 -20.53 -24.78 -4.66
CA GLU A 638 -19.56 -25.20 -5.67
C GLU A 638 -19.83 -24.52 -7.01
N VAL A 639 -18.77 -24.03 -7.66
CA VAL A 639 -18.74 -23.66 -9.07
C VAL A 639 -17.61 -24.46 -9.71
N LYS A 640 -17.92 -25.30 -10.70
CA LYS A 640 -16.94 -26.18 -11.32
C LYS A 640 -16.96 -26.06 -12.83
N LEU A 641 -15.78 -25.88 -13.42
CA LEU A 641 -15.56 -25.90 -14.85
C LEU A 641 -15.41 -27.35 -15.30
N LEU A 642 -16.36 -27.81 -16.11
CA LEU A 642 -16.36 -29.14 -16.67
C LEU A 642 -15.62 -29.15 -18.02
N PRO A 643 -14.97 -30.28 -18.37
CA PRO A 643 -14.27 -30.43 -19.64
C PRO A 643 -15.15 -30.26 -20.89
#